data_AF-A0A5D2L3X6-F1
#
_entry.id   AF-A0A5D2L3X6-F1
#
_cell.length_a   1.000
_cell.length_b   1.000
_cell.length_c   1.000
_cell.angle_alpha   90.00
_cell.angle_beta   90.00
_cell.angle_gamma   90.00
#
_symmetry.space_group_name_H-M   'P 1'
#
loop_
_entity.id
_entity.type
_entity.pdbx_description
1 polymer ?
#
loop_
_entity_poly.entity_id
_entity_poly.type
_entity_poly.pdbx_seq_one_letter_code
_entity_poly.pdbx_strand_id
1 'polypeptide(L)'
;MTSTGRHENWKPLRTWTRPITPTRRRWSAITMTTSLGPCSSFISPKGCWHNRKRVPVRFTNHVDSCRRCDPDWEKNRKKLADCAPGFARGTTSGKDGEFYVVTDLIDNAADPKPGTLRHAATQTGPHWITFKGSMTIKLQQKLIVTSDKTIDARGANVEVCNGAASDSYSADKKMQVTVDLNHFGKGLVARMPRCRFGFIHVVNNDYNHWFLYAIGGTNNPTIISQGNRYSAPGFGAKEVTCRGLLKSAQWKNWNWVSQGDHFESGAVFTPSGNPSASKRFGADKMMPFKPGQMVPELKNYSFFLFLFVVIIPTLEDHITEYDEYWTARELEAIKNLDKAYHSNPDCWRCDPDWEKNRKKLADCAPGFAQGTTGGKDGEFYVVTDPIDNAADPKPGTLRHAVTQTGPLWITFKGSMTIKLQQELIVTSDKTIDSRGANVEVCNGAGITIQFAKNITIHGLQIHHIIPSKGGKIKDGENHHGLRGDSDGDGVSLFGATNVWLDHLSLHHCADGLIDVVILFGASDSYSADKKMQVTVDLNHFGKGLVERMPRCRFGFIHVINNDYNHWFLYAIGGTNNPTIISQGNRYSSPGFWAKEVTCRGLLKSAQWRNWNWVSQGDHFESGAIFTPSGNPSASKRFGADKMMPFKPGQMVPELKKYAGPLSCSIGRPC
;
A
#
# COMPACT_ATOMS: atom_id res chain seq x y z
N MET A 1 7.52 -56.43 66.21
CA MET A 1 6.34 -56.32 67.09
C MET A 1 5.71 -54.96 66.79
N THR A 2 4.44 -54.81 66.42
CA THR A 2 3.31 -55.76 66.25
C THR A 2 2.49 -55.38 65.01
N SER A 3 1.78 -56.35 64.44
CA SER A 3 0.84 -56.13 63.34
C SER A 3 -0.52 -55.63 63.86
N THR A 4 -1.30 -54.97 62.99
CA THR A 4 -2.48 -55.59 62.36
C THR A 4 -2.78 -54.85 61.06
N GLY A 5 -3.34 -55.54 60.07
CA GLY A 5 -3.78 -54.93 58.82
C GLY A 5 -5.16 -55.43 58.40
N ARG A 6 -5.69 -54.89 57.32
CA ARG A 6 -6.68 -55.59 56.49
C ARG A 6 -6.58 -55.11 55.05
N HIS A 7 -6.35 -56.05 54.14
CA HIS A 7 -6.46 -55.83 52.69
C HIS A 7 -7.93 -55.82 52.27
N GLU A 8 -8.26 -55.06 51.22
CA GLU A 8 -9.12 -55.59 50.16
C GLU A 8 -8.86 -54.89 48.81
N ASN A 9 -9.19 -55.58 47.72
CA ASN A 9 -8.64 -55.32 46.38
C ASN A 9 -9.53 -54.44 45.50
N TRP A 10 -8.93 -53.56 44.69
CA TRP A 10 -9.53 -53.10 43.43
C TRP A 10 -8.54 -53.16 42.26
N LYS A 11 -8.88 -53.96 41.24
CA LYS A 11 -8.20 -54.02 39.94
C LYS A 11 -8.71 -52.92 39.00
N PRO A 12 -7.94 -52.49 37.99
CA PRO A 12 -8.34 -51.40 37.10
C PRO A 12 -9.47 -51.83 36.16
N LEU A 13 -10.57 -51.05 36.14
CA LEU A 13 -11.69 -51.26 35.23
C LEU A 13 -11.58 -50.40 33.96
N ARG A 14 -11.55 -51.12 32.84
CA ARG A 14 -11.56 -50.71 31.44
C ARG A 14 -12.29 -49.39 31.16
N THR A 15 -11.60 -48.47 30.50
CA THR A 15 -12.20 -47.32 29.82
C THR A 15 -13.14 -47.81 28.71
N TRP A 16 -14.44 -47.57 28.85
CA TRP A 16 -15.41 -47.83 27.79
C TRP A 16 -15.34 -46.73 26.72
N THR A 17 -14.63 -47.00 25.64
CA THR A 17 -14.78 -46.27 24.38
C THR A 17 -16.13 -46.62 23.75
N ARG A 18 -17.09 -45.70 23.82
CA ARG A 18 -18.18 -45.64 22.83
C ARG A 18 -17.87 -44.57 21.79
N PRO A 19 -17.82 -44.90 20.49
CA PRO A 19 -17.56 -43.89 19.46
C PRO A 19 -18.77 -42.98 19.34
N ILE A 20 -18.59 -41.69 19.62
CA ILE A 20 -19.53 -40.67 19.15
C ILE A 20 -19.38 -40.64 17.62
N THR A 21 -20.39 -41.15 16.93
CA THR A 21 -20.47 -41.11 15.48
C THR A 21 -20.36 -39.65 15.02
N PRO A 22 -19.48 -39.32 14.05
CA PRO A 22 -19.41 -37.97 13.54
C PRO A 22 -20.70 -37.68 12.76
N THR A 23 -21.60 -36.92 13.37
CA THR A 23 -22.71 -36.30 12.67
C THR A 23 -22.16 -35.56 11.46
N ARG A 24 -22.69 -35.87 10.27
CA ARG A 24 -22.22 -35.28 9.01
C ARG A 24 -22.37 -33.76 9.06
N ARG A 25 -21.28 -33.04 9.39
CA ARG A 25 -21.20 -31.59 9.16
C ARG A 25 -21.46 -31.38 7.66
N ARG A 26 -22.58 -30.73 7.32
CA ARG A 26 -22.80 -30.25 5.94
C ARG A 26 -21.75 -29.17 5.69
N TRP A 27 -21.00 -29.32 4.61
CA TRP A 27 -19.87 -28.47 4.28
C TRP A 27 -20.38 -27.22 3.54
N SER A 28 -19.82 -26.06 3.88
CA SER A 28 -20.26 -24.77 3.35
C SER A 28 -19.80 -24.54 1.91
N ALA A 29 -20.76 -24.22 1.04
CA ALA A 29 -20.56 -23.66 -0.28
C ALA A 29 -20.99 -22.19 -0.27
N ILE A 30 -20.32 -21.34 -1.06
CA ILE A 30 -20.51 -19.88 -1.02
C ILE A 30 -20.68 -19.35 -2.44
N THR A 31 -21.70 -18.51 -2.66
CA THR A 31 -21.86 -17.72 -3.89
C THR A 31 -21.86 -16.24 -3.50
N MET A 32 -21.02 -15.43 -4.18
CA MET A 32 -20.94 -13.98 -4.00
C MET A 32 -21.50 -13.27 -5.24
N THR A 33 -22.62 -12.57 -5.04
CA THR A 33 -23.34 -11.83 -6.07
C THR A 33 -23.76 -10.47 -5.52
N THR A 34 -23.60 -9.41 -6.31
CA THR A 34 -24.00 -8.03 -5.95
C THR A 34 -25.15 -7.57 -6.85
N SER A 35 -26.11 -6.80 -6.28
CA SER A 35 -27.20 -6.18 -7.04
C SER A 35 -27.29 -4.70 -6.71
N LEU A 36 -27.32 -3.86 -7.74
CA LEU A 36 -27.41 -2.39 -7.61
C LEU A 36 -28.79 -1.94 -7.06
N GLY A 37 -28.85 -0.67 -6.64
CA GLY A 37 -29.85 -0.08 -5.74
C GLY A 37 -31.32 0.01 -6.18
N PRO A 38 -32.10 0.91 -5.53
CA PRO A 38 -33.56 0.87 -5.53
C PRO A 38 -34.18 1.26 -6.88
N CYS A 39 -35.44 0.84 -7.10
CA CYS A 39 -36.28 1.53 -8.07
C CYS A 39 -36.44 2.98 -7.61
N SER A 40 -36.09 3.93 -8.48
CA SER A 40 -36.45 5.33 -8.28
C SER A 40 -37.97 5.45 -8.21
N SER A 41 -38.45 6.28 -7.28
CA SER A 41 -39.85 6.41 -6.89
C SER A 41 -40.70 7.13 -7.94
N PHE A 42 -41.05 6.42 -9.02
CA PHE A 42 -42.11 6.82 -9.94
C PHE A 42 -42.88 5.59 -10.42
N ILE A 43 -44.09 5.38 -9.88
CA ILE A 43 -45.36 5.10 -10.59
C ILE A 43 -46.45 4.79 -9.56
N SER A 44 -47.65 5.30 -9.82
CA SER A 44 -48.87 5.17 -9.01
C SER A 44 -49.34 3.71 -8.81
N PRO A 45 -50.11 3.40 -7.75
CA PRO A 45 -50.61 2.05 -7.52
C PRO A 45 -51.67 1.63 -8.56
N LYS A 46 -51.30 0.75 -9.50
CA LYS A 46 -52.22 -0.16 -10.22
C LYS A 46 -51.49 -1.25 -11.03
N GLY A 47 -51.59 -2.49 -10.55
CA GLY A 47 -51.72 -3.73 -11.32
C GLY A 47 -50.75 -4.07 -12.45
N CYS A 48 -49.80 -4.97 -12.18
CA CYS A 48 -49.15 -5.79 -13.22
C CYS A 48 -50.05 -6.95 -13.69
N TRP A 49 -51.01 -6.70 -14.60
CA TRP A 49 -51.60 -7.74 -15.47
C TRP A 49 -51.92 -7.18 -16.86
N HIS A 50 -52.03 -8.10 -17.84
CA HIS A 50 -52.18 -7.91 -19.30
C HIS A 50 -52.90 -6.61 -19.77
N ASN A 51 -52.53 -5.93 -20.86
CA ASN A 51 -52.30 -6.51 -22.20
C ASN A 51 -51.65 -5.48 -23.20
N ARG A 52 -51.07 -5.98 -24.31
CA ARG A 52 -50.79 -5.26 -25.59
C ARG A 52 -50.12 -3.86 -25.60
N LYS A 53 -48.80 -3.79 -25.37
CA LYS A 53 -47.81 -3.23 -26.32
C LYS A 53 -46.40 -3.55 -25.81
N ARG A 54 -45.54 -4.14 -26.65
CA ARG A 54 -44.27 -4.75 -26.22
C ARG A 54 -43.14 -3.72 -26.06
N VAL A 55 -42.75 -3.44 -24.82
CA VAL A 55 -41.32 -3.37 -24.47
C VAL A 55 -41.09 -4.45 -23.41
N PRO A 56 -40.37 -5.54 -23.70
CA PRO A 56 -40.01 -6.49 -22.67
C PRO A 56 -39.03 -5.82 -21.70
N VAL A 57 -39.08 -6.16 -20.41
CA VAL A 57 -37.96 -5.92 -19.48
C VAL A 57 -36.82 -6.86 -19.90
N ARG A 58 -36.10 -6.48 -20.95
CA ARG A 58 -35.46 -7.45 -21.86
C ARG A 58 -34.15 -8.04 -21.35
N PHE A 59 -33.57 -7.47 -20.29
CA PHE A 59 -32.30 -7.92 -19.70
C PHE A 59 -32.34 -7.87 -18.18
N THR A 60 -32.81 -8.96 -17.57
CA THR A 60 -32.52 -9.30 -16.17
C THR A 60 -31.52 -10.46 -16.15
N ASN A 61 -30.53 -10.40 -15.25
CA ASN A 61 -29.61 -11.52 -15.05
C ASN A 61 -30.36 -12.69 -14.36
N HIS A 62 -29.77 -13.89 -14.36
CA HIS A 62 -30.44 -15.12 -13.94
C HIS A 62 -30.75 -15.19 -12.42
N VAL A 63 -30.13 -14.34 -11.58
CA VAL A 63 -30.46 -14.22 -10.14
C VAL A 63 -31.59 -13.22 -9.93
N ASP A 64 -31.48 -12.06 -10.59
CA ASP A 64 -32.46 -10.99 -10.44
C ASP A 64 -33.79 -11.32 -11.10
N SER A 65 -33.82 -12.04 -12.22
CA SER A 65 -35.05 -12.48 -12.88
C SER A 65 -35.97 -13.31 -11.96
N CYS A 66 -35.39 -14.03 -10.98
CA CYS A 66 -36.12 -14.81 -9.98
C CYS A 66 -36.86 -13.95 -8.93
N ARG A 67 -36.42 -12.70 -8.68
CA ARG A 67 -36.93 -11.88 -7.56
C ARG A 67 -37.31 -10.42 -7.89
N ARG A 68 -36.63 -9.75 -8.84
CA ARG A 68 -36.85 -8.32 -9.15
C ARG A 68 -38.15 -8.06 -9.89
N CYS A 69 -38.76 -9.10 -10.45
CA CYS A 69 -40.10 -9.06 -11.06
C CYS A 69 -41.24 -9.25 -10.04
N ASP A 70 -40.94 -9.36 -8.73
CA ASP A 70 -41.94 -9.44 -7.66
C ASP A 70 -42.30 -8.02 -7.18
N PRO A 71 -43.53 -7.51 -7.46
CA PRO A 71 -43.92 -6.15 -7.06
C PRO A 71 -44.08 -6.01 -5.54
N ASP A 72 -44.23 -7.12 -4.80
CA ASP A 72 -44.41 -7.17 -3.35
C ASP A 72 -43.13 -7.66 -2.64
N TRP A 73 -41.95 -7.43 -3.21
CA TRP A 73 -40.67 -7.92 -2.68
C TRP A 73 -40.40 -7.53 -1.22
N GLU A 74 -40.98 -6.44 -0.71
CA GLU A 74 -40.89 -6.01 0.69
C GLU A 74 -41.65 -6.93 1.65
N LYS A 75 -42.81 -7.44 1.21
CA LYS A 75 -43.59 -8.47 1.92
C LYS A 75 -42.96 -9.85 1.72
N ASN A 76 -42.39 -10.08 0.53
CA ASN A 76 -41.78 -11.34 0.11
C ASN A 76 -40.26 -11.39 0.28
N ARG A 77 -39.67 -10.65 1.24
CA ARG A 77 -38.20 -10.52 1.41
C ARG A 77 -37.45 -11.84 1.38
N LYS A 78 -38.01 -12.86 2.04
CA LYS A 78 -37.45 -14.22 2.18
C LYS A 78 -37.31 -15.00 0.86
N LYS A 79 -38.05 -14.63 -0.19
CA LYS A 79 -37.96 -15.22 -1.55
C LYS A 79 -36.55 -15.13 -2.15
N LEU A 80 -35.72 -14.19 -1.69
CA LEU A 80 -34.31 -14.09 -2.06
C LEU A 80 -33.53 -15.40 -1.82
N ALA A 81 -33.85 -16.17 -0.77
CA ALA A 81 -33.16 -17.43 -0.47
C ALA A 81 -33.37 -18.50 -1.55
N ASP A 82 -34.49 -18.45 -2.28
CA ASP A 82 -34.82 -19.41 -3.34
C ASP A 82 -34.09 -19.12 -4.66
N CYS A 83 -33.48 -17.93 -4.79
CA CYS A 83 -32.82 -17.47 -6.01
C CYS A 83 -31.29 -17.68 -6.03
N ALA A 84 -30.70 -18.30 -5.00
CA ALA A 84 -29.26 -18.52 -4.90
C ALA A 84 -28.76 -19.54 -5.95
N PRO A 85 -27.78 -19.19 -6.81
CA PRO A 85 -27.30 -20.09 -7.86
C PRO A 85 -25.95 -20.75 -7.55
N GLY A 86 -25.48 -21.58 -8.47
CA GLY A 86 -24.14 -22.19 -8.45
C GLY A 86 -23.96 -23.13 -7.27
N PHE A 87 -22.76 -23.12 -6.66
CA PHE A 87 -22.48 -23.99 -5.51
C PHE A 87 -23.35 -23.70 -4.28
N ALA A 88 -23.95 -22.49 -4.15
CA ALA A 88 -24.88 -22.14 -3.07
C ALA A 88 -26.36 -22.48 -3.38
N ARG A 89 -26.65 -23.21 -4.46
CA ARG A 89 -28.02 -23.61 -4.79
C ARG A 89 -28.61 -24.48 -3.66
N GLY A 90 -29.76 -24.06 -3.12
CA GLY A 90 -30.42 -24.71 -1.98
C GLY A 90 -29.98 -24.19 -0.61
N THR A 91 -29.20 -23.11 -0.53
CA THR A 91 -28.93 -22.42 0.75
C THR A 91 -30.18 -21.69 1.25
N THR A 92 -30.80 -22.20 2.31
CA THR A 92 -31.97 -21.56 2.96
C THR A 92 -31.58 -20.36 3.84
N SER A 93 -30.40 -20.38 4.46
CA SER A 93 -29.93 -19.27 5.31
C SER A 93 -30.95 -18.92 6.41
N GLY A 94 -31.25 -17.65 6.64
CA GLY A 94 -32.26 -17.20 7.61
C GLY A 94 -33.72 -17.32 7.16
N LYS A 95 -34.03 -18.01 6.05
CA LYS A 95 -35.40 -18.09 5.48
C LYS A 95 -36.44 -18.54 6.50
N ASP A 96 -36.12 -19.57 7.27
CA ASP A 96 -37.03 -20.20 8.23
C ASP A 96 -36.99 -19.52 9.62
N GLY A 97 -36.32 -18.38 9.74
CA GLY A 97 -36.11 -17.65 10.99
C GLY A 97 -36.87 -16.34 11.09
N GLU A 98 -36.97 -15.80 12.29
CA GLU A 98 -37.65 -14.52 12.53
C GLU A 98 -36.89 -13.32 11.96
N PHE A 99 -37.63 -12.24 11.70
CA PHE A 99 -37.02 -10.97 11.31
C PHE A 99 -36.33 -10.31 12.50
N TYR A 100 -35.07 -9.93 12.33
CA TYR A 100 -34.33 -9.16 13.31
C TYR A 100 -34.07 -7.76 12.76
N VAL A 101 -34.64 -6.72 13.36
CA VAL A 101 -34.42 -5.33 12.90
C VAL A 101 -33.26 -4.72 13.68
N VAL A 102 -32.18 -4.37 12.99
CA VAL A 102 -31.08 -3.56 13.53
C VAL A 102 -31.56 -2.13 13.66
N THR A 103 -31.43 -1.58 14.86
CA THR A 103 -31.86 -0.23 15.25
C THR A 103 -30.72 0.62 15.82
N ASP A 104 -29.61 -0.01 16.21
CA ASP A 104 -28.47 0.63 16.86
C ASP A 104 -27.20 0.50 15.99
N LEU A 105 -26.43 1.59 15.96
CA LEU A 105 -25.18 1.78 15.21
C LEU A 105 -23.96 1.31 16.01
N ILE A 106 -24.09 1.18 17.33
CA ILE A 106 -23.00 0.84 18.24
C ILE A 106 -22.60 -0.63 18.05
N ASP A 107 -21.32 -0.86 17.76
CA ASP A 107 -20.72 -2.19 17.85
C ASP A 107 -19.97 -2.31 19.18
N ASN A 108 -20.33 -3.30 20.01
CA ASN A 108 -19.54 -3.71 21.16
C ASN A 108 -19.15 -5.18 20.98
N ALA A 109 -17.86 -5.43 20.79
CA ALA A 109 -17.35 -6.78 20.51
C ALA A 109 -17.37 -7.73 21.72
N ALA A 110 -17.35 -7.20 22.94
CA ALA A 110 -17.34 -7.98 24.18
C ALA A 110 -18.75 -8.27 24.73
N ASP A 111 -19.67 -7.33 24.54
CA ASP A 111 -21.03 -7.38 25.08
C ASP A 111 -22.02 -6.75 24.05
N PRO A 112 -22.34 -7.49 22.97
CA PRO A 112 -23.22 -6.99 21.92
C PRO A 112 -24.67 -6.90 22.40
N LYS A 113 -25.27 -5.71 22.36
CA LYS A 113 -26.63 -5.48 22.87
C LYS A 113 -27.73 -5.77 21.84
N PRO A 114 -28.94 -6.16 22.27
CA PRO A 114 -30.11 -6.23 21.39
C PRO A 114 -30.32 -4.93 20.61
N GLY A 115 -30.71 -5.05 19.34
CA GLY A 115 -30.81 -3.92 18.40
C GLY A 115 -29.53 -3.66 17.59
N THR A 116 -28.37 -4.19 18.00
CA THR A 116 -27.10 -4.06 17.26
C THR A 116 -26.93 -5.15 16.19
N LEU A 117 -26.17 -4.84 15.12
CA LEU A 117 -25.83 -5.82 14.08
C LEU A 117 -25.03 -7.02 14.62
N ARG A 118 -24.12 -6.81 15.58
CA ARG A 118 -23.33 -7.91 16.15
C ARG A 118 -24.20 -8.88 16.93
N HIS A 119 -25.10 -8.38 17.78
CA HIS A 119 -26.01 -9.24 18.53
C HIS A 119 -26.87 -10.08 17.57
N ALA A 120 -27.42 -9.47 16.53
CA ALA A 120 -28.21 -10.15 15.50
C ALA A 120 -27.42 -11.27 14.78
N ALA A 121 -26.19 -10.96 14.36
CA ALA A 121 -25.32 -11.87 13.62
C ALA A 121 -24.80 -13.06 14.45
N THR A 122 -24.72 -12.92 15.78
CA THR A 122 -24.21 -13.98 16.67
C THR A 122 -25.30 -14.85 17.31
N GLN A 123 -26.59 -14.54 17.15
CA GLN A 123 -27.67 -15.37 17.72
C GLN A 123 -27.60 -16.83 17.26
N THR A 124 -28.13 -17.73 18.08
CA THR A 124 -28.41 -19.12 17.68
C THR A 124 -29.69 -19.19 16.82
N GLY A 125 -29.79 -20.21 15.97
CA GLY A 125 -30.96 -20.42 15.11
C GLY A 125 -31.10 -19.43 13.93
N PRO A 126 -32.04 -19.70 13.00
CA PRO A 126 -32.18 -18.92 11.79
C PRO A 126 -32.71 -17.50 12.08
N HIS A 127 -32.18 -16.48 11.39
CA HIS A 127 -32.65 -15.09 11.50
C HIS A 127 -32.52 -14.33 10.17
N TRP A 128 -33.54 -13.53 9.83
CA TRP A 128 -33.53 -12.61 8.68
C TRP A 128 -33.28 -11.18 9.16
N ILE A 129 -32.02 -10.77 9.17
CA ILE A 129 -31.57 -9.48 9.70
C ILE A 129 -31.86 -8.37 8.67
N THR A 130 -32.55 -7.33 9.10
CA THR A 130 -32.91 -6.13 8.34
C THR A 130 -32.53 -4.88 9.14
N PHE A 131 -32.75 -3.68 8.58
CA PHE A 131 -32.29 -2.42 9.17
C PHE A 131 -33.42 -1.41 9.19
N LYS A 132 -33.59 -0.68 10.30
CA LYS A 132 -34.69 0.30 10.50
C LYS A 132 -34.61 1.52 9.56
N GLY A 133 -33.45 1.78 8.98
CA GLY A 133 -33.17 2.85 8.03
C GLY A 133 -31.72 2.80 7.56
N SER A 134 -31.30 3.77 6.75
CA SER A 134 -29.89 3.92 6.32
C SER A 134 -28.97 4.15 7.52
N MET A 135 -27.79 3.52 7.52
CA MET A 135 -26.87 3.54 8.66
C MET A 135 -25.43 3.14 8.31
N THR A 136 -24.45 3.82 8.94
CA THR A 136 -23.03 3.45 8.90
C THR A 136 -22.62 2.82 10.23
N ILE A 137 -22.28 1.54 10.21
CA ILE A 137 -21.89 0.74 11.37
C ILE A 137 -20.37 0.57 11.36
N LYS A 138 -19.70 1.11 12.38
CA LYS A 138 -18.26 0.97 12.57
C LYS A 138 -17.96 -0.20 13.50
N LEU A 139 -17.48 -1.31 12.95
CA LEU A 139 -17.12 -2.48 13.76
C LEU A 139 -15.85 -2.22 14.57
N GLN A 140 -15.87 -2.58 15.86
CA GLN A 140 -14.69 -2.60 16.75
C GLN A 140 -13.77 -3.79 16.45
N GLN A 141 -14.35 -4.93 16.04
CA GLN A 141 -13.63 -6.17 15.74
C GLN A 141 -14.30 -6.92 14.59
N LYS A 142 -13.66 -7.98 14.07
CA LYS A 142 -14.27 -8.87 13.06
C LYS A 142 -15.68 -9.31 13.49
N LEU A 143 -16.68 -9.04 12.66
CA LEU A 143 -18.03 -9.55 12.84
C LEU A 143 -18.05 -11.05 12.50
N ILE A 144 -18.43 -11.89 13.46
CA ILE A 144 -18.68 -13.30 13.23
C ILE A 144 -20.18 -13.45 12.96
N VAL A 145 -20.53 -13.85 11.75
CA VAL A 145 -21.89 -14.25 11.40
C VAL A 145 -21.98 -15.76 11.63
N THR A 146 -22.89 -16.18 12.52
CA THR A 146 -23.12 -17.61 12.80
C THR A 146 -23.92 -18.26 11.65
N SER A 147 -24.21 -19.56 11.75
CA SER A 147 -25.02 -20.22 10.72
C SER A 147 -26.42 -19.62 10.62
N ASP A 148 -27.05 -19.83 9.46
CA ASP A 148 -28.47 -19.59 9.23
C ASP A 148 -28.87 -18.10 9.36
N LYS A 149 -27.96 -17.19 9.01
CA LYS A 149 -28.21 -15.73 9.00
C LYS A 149 -28.29 -15.19 7.59
N THR A 150 -29.38 -14.48 7.28
CA THR A 150 -29.41 -13.55 6.16
C THR A 150 -29.23 -12.13 6.69
N ILE A 151 -28.35 -11.33 6.08
CA ILE A 151 -28.25 -9.89 6.33
C ILE A 151 -28.77 -9.17 5.07
N ASP A 152 -29.90 -8.51 5.18
CA ASP A 152 -30.69 -7.95 4.07
C ASP A 152 -30.82 -6.43 4.19
N ALA A 153 -29.91 -5.71 3.54
CA ALA A 153 -29.90 -4.26 3.49
C ALA A 153 -30.92 -3.64 2.51
N ARG A 154 -31.76 -4.41 1.81
CA ARG A 154 -32.71 -3.83 0.84
C ARG A 154 -33.69 -2.89 1.54
N GLY A 155 -33.80 -1.66 1.04
CA GLY A 155 -34.61 -0.59 1.64
C GLY A 155 -33.82 0.36 2.57
N ALA A 156 -32.52 0.14 2.77
CA ALA A 156 -31.65 0.99 3.56
C ALA A 156 -30.24 1.11 2.92
N ASN A 157 -29.63 2.29 2.97
CA ASN A 157 -28.21 2.41 2.64
C ASN A 157 -27.39 2.03 3.86
N VAL A 158 -26.88 0.80 3.89
CA VAL A 158 -26.11 0.25 5.02
C VAL A 158 -24.64 0.14 4.67
N GLU A 159 -23.80 0.84 5.41
CA GLU A 159 -22.35 0.82 5.29
C GLU A 159 -21.75 0.10 6.52
N VAL A 160 -20.79 -0.81 6.31
CA VAL A 160 -20.12 -1.54 7.40
C VAL A 160 -18.61 -1.47 7.21
N CYS A 161 -17.91 -0.84 8.16
CA CYS A 161 -16.48 -0.54 8.05
C CYS A 161 -15.61 -1.40 9.00
N ASN A 162 -14.29 -1.43 8.74
CA ASN A 162 -13.24 -2.03 9.58
C ASN A 162 -13.25 -3.58 9.70
N GLY A 163 -13.32 -4.29 8.57
CA GLY A 163 -13.15 -5.75 8.53
C GLY A 163 -11.69 -6.22 8.39
N ALA A 164 -11.22 -7.08 9.31
CA ALA A 164 -9.91 -7.74 9.21
C ALA A 164 -10.03 -9.22 8.80
N ALA A 165 -9.24 -9.64 7.81
CA ALA A 165 -9.12 -11.04 7.40
C ALA A 165 -8.14 -11.81 8.30
N SER A 166 -8.34 -13.13 8.43
CA SER A 166 -7.54 -14.02 9.28
C SER A 166 -6.86 -15.10 8.45
N ASP A 167 -5.52 -15.15 8.47
CA ASP A 167 -4.71 -16.16 7.80
C ASP A 167 -4.43 -17.38 8.70
N SER A 168 -5.10 -18.51 8.46
CA SER A 168 -4.58 -19.89 8.52
C SER A 168 -5.72 -20.91 8.60
N TYR A 169 -5.82 -21.82 7.62
CA TYR A 169 -6.39 -23.16 7.83
C TYR A 169 -6.00 -24.10 6.67
N SER A 170 -5.78 -25.38 6.98
CA SER A 170 -5.45 -26.43 5.99
C SER A 170 -6.68 -27.19 5.46
N ALA A 171 -7.88 -26.85 5.98
CA ALA A 171 -9.15 -27.49 5.64
C ALA A 171 -9.71 -27.08 4.26
N ASP A 172 -9.24 -25.96 3.71
CA ASP A 172 -9.84 -25.30 2.54
C ASP A 172 -9.64 -26.05 1.21
N LYS A 173 -8.94 -27.19 1.21
CA LYS A 173 -8.80 -28.07 0.02
C LYS A 173 -10.14 -28.57 -0.55
N LYS A 174 -11.21 -28.55 0.23
CA LYS A 174 -12.58 -28.91 -0.20
C LYS A 174 -13.49 -27.72 -0.50
N MET A 175 -13.00 -26.49 -0.34
CA MET A 175 -13.76 -25.25 -0.58
C MET A 175 -14.24 -25.16 -2.03
N GLN A 176 -15.50 -24.77 -2.23
CA GLN A 176 -16.13 -24.53 -3.53
C GLN A 176 -16.86 -23.18 -3.48
N VAL A 177 -16.49 -22.25 -4.37
CA VAL A 177 -17.02 -20.87 -4.40
C VAL A 177 -17.45 -20.47 -5.81
N THR A 178 -18.58 -19.75 -5.91
CA THR A 178 -18.99 -19.01 -7.11
C THR A 178 -18.81 -17.51 -6.87
N VAL A 179 -18.16 -16.80 -7.78
CA VAL A 179 -18.08 -15.33 -7.81
C VAL A 179 -18.75 -14.89 -9.10
N ASP A 180 -19.96 -14.34 -9.02
CA ASP A 180 -20.82 -14.11 -10.19
C ASP A 180 -21.47 -12.72 -10.22
N LEU A 181 -21.54 -12.13 -11.41
CA LEU A 181 -22.19 -10.84 -11.74
C LEU A 181 -21.64 -9.58 -11.04
N ASN A 182 -20.50 -9.66 -10.34
CA ASN A 182 -19.96 -8.51 -9.60
C ASN A 182 -19.39 -7.42 -10.53
N HIS A 183 -19.34 -6.18 -10.04
CA HIS A 183 -18.56 -5.10 -10.64
C HIS A 183 -17.37 -4.78 -9.73
N PHE A 184 -16.17 -5.03 -10.23
CA PHE A 184 -14.91 -4.70 -9.61
C PHE A 184 -14.41 -3.40 -10.25
N GLY A 185 -14.74 -2.27 -9.61
CA GLY A 185 -14.47 -0.93 -10.13
C GLY A 185 -13.10 -0.36 -9.78
N LYS A 186 -12.91 0.91 -10.18
CA LYS A 186 -11.69 1.68 -9.95
C LYS A 186 -11.36 1.81 -8.45
N GLY A 187 -10.07 1.89 -8.14
CA GLY A 187 -9.55 1.96 -6.76
C GLY A 187 -9.24 0.59 -6.13
N LEU A 188 -9.61 -0.52 -6.78
CA LEU A 188 -9.29 -1.85 -6.29
C LEU A 188 -7.85 -2.27 -6.67
N VAL A 189 -7.05 -2.60 -5.66
CA VAL A 189 -5.63 -2.95 -5.84
C VAL A 189 -5.46 -4.32 -6.49
N ALA A 190 -6.07 -5.35 -5.90
CA ALA A 190 -6.03 -6.73 -6.37
C ALA A 190 -7.06 -7.62 -5.62
N ARG A 191 -6.99 -8.94 -5.83
CA ARG A 191 -7.65 -10.01 -5.03
C ARG A 191 -9.16 -10.17 -5.28
N MET A 192 -9.55 -10.23 -6.55
CA MET A 192 -10.94 -10.21 -6.99
C MET A 192 -11.33 -11.49 -7.78
N PRO A 193 -11.17 -12.72 -7.24
CA PRO A 193 -10.76 -13.08 -5.88
C PRO A 193 -9.24 -13.34 -5.74
N ARG A 194 -8.77 -13.53 -4.49
CA ARG A 194 -7.50 -14.21 -4.20
C ARG A 194 -7.74 -15.52 -3.45
N CYS A 195 -7.32 -16.63 -4.05
CA CYS A 195 -7.69 -17.98 -3.63
C CYS A 195 -6.54 -18.71 -2.89
N ARG A 196 -6.86 -19.60 -1.96
CA ARG A 196 -5.93 -20.63 -1.47
C ARG A 196 -6.62 -22.00 -1.47
N PHE A 197 -5.98 -22.99 -2.08
CA PHE A 197 -6.55 -24.33 -2.29
C PHE A 197 -7.95 -24.29 -2.96
N GLY A 198 -8.67 -25.42 -2.93
CA GLY A 198 -10.08 -25.48 -3.33
C GLY A 198 -10.36 -25.25 -4.82
N PHE A 199 -11.62 -24.97 -5.11
CA PHE A 199 -12.16 -24.69 -6.43
C PHE A 199 -12.96 -23.38 -6.41
N ILE A 200 -12.67 -22.47 -7.34
CA ILE A 200 -13.43 -21.22 -7.50
C ILE A 200 -13.83 -21.04 -8.96
N HIS A 201 -15.13 -20.79 -9.16
CA HIS A 201 -15.72 -20.40 -10.43
C HIS A 201 -15.94 -18.88 -10.43
N VAL A 202 -15.28 -18.17 -11.33
CA VAL A 202 -15.37 -16.71 -11.50
C VAL A 202 -16.05 -16.44 -12.84
N VAL A 203 -17.26 -15.88 -12.82
CA VAL A 203 -18.16 -15.93 -13.97
C VAL A 203 -19.02 -14.68 -14.14
N ASN A 204 -19.21 -14.21 -15.38
CA ASN A 204 -20.02 -13.02 -15.71
C ASN A 204 -19.67 -11.69 -14.95
N ASN A 205 -18.48 -11.56 -14.36
CA ASN A 205 -18.07 -10.35 -13.63
C ASN A 205 -17.52 -9.28 -14.59
N ASP A 206 -17.59 -8.01 -14.18
CA ASP A 206 -16.95 -6.87 -14.88
C ASP A 206 -15.79 -6.35 -14.05
N TYR A 207 -14.60 -6.31 -14.63
CA TYR A 207 -13.38 -5.79 -14.05
C TYR A 207 -12.97 -4.53 -14.78
N ASN A 208 -13.21 -3.38 -14.13
CA ASN A 208 -12.88 -2.06 -14.64
C ASN A 208 -11.74 -1.50 -13.77
N HIS A 209 -10.50 -1.79 -14.21
CA HIS A 209 -9.24 -1.47 -13.53
C HIS A 209 -8.82 -2.43 -12.40
N TRP A 210 -7.50 -2.62 -12.25
CA TRP A 210 -6.81 -3.20 -11.08
C TRP A 210 -5.42 -2.55 -10.97
N PHE A 211 -4.74 -2.65 -9.83
CA PHE A 211 -3.38 -2.08 -9.66
C PHE A 211 -2.26 -3.11 -9.85
N LEU A 212 -2.43 -4.34 -9.34
CA LEU A 212 -1.43 -5.41 -9.48
C LEU A 212 -1.92 -6.57 -10.36
N TYR A 213 -3.13 -7.08 -10.08
CA TYR A 213 -3.77 -8.18 -10.81
C TYR A 213 -5.26 -8.24 -10.44
N ALA A 214 -6.11 -8.77 -11.30
CA ALA A 214 -7.51 -8.99 -10.94
C ALA A 214 -7.67 -10.27 -10.10
N ILE A 215 -7.27 -11.42 -10.64
CA ILE A 215 -7.47 -12.74 -10.04
C ILE A 215 -6.12 -13.32 -9.59
N GLY A 216 -6.06 -13.88 -8.38
CA GLY A 216 -4.82 -14.47 -7.90
C GLY A 216 -4.97 -15.64 -6.95
N GLY A 217 -3.85 -16.24 -6.56
CA GLY A 217 -3.88 -17.35 -5.62
C GLY A 217 -2.54 -17.93 -5.27
N THR A 218 -2.54 -18.74 -4.20
CA THR A 218 -1.36 -19.45 -3.68
C THR A 218 -1.77 -20.86 -3.24
N ASN A 219 -0.85 -21.82 -3.24
CA ASN A 219 -1.09 -23.22 -2.85
C ASN A 219 -2.12 -23.98 -3.74
N ASN A 220 -1.95 -23.91 -5.06
CA ASN A 220 -2.70 -24.70 -6.06
C ASN A 220 -4.25 -24.66 -5.92
N PRO A 221 -4.88 -23.48 -5.96
CA PRO A 221 -6.31 -23.38 -6.20
C PRO A 221 -6.62 -23.75 -7.65
N THR A 222 -7.76 -24.42 -7.90
CA THR A 222 -8.34 -24.50 -9.24
C THR A 222 -9.21 -23.26 -9.46
N ILE A 223 -8.95 -22.52 -10.53
CA ILE A 223 -9.69 -21.31 -10.90
C ILE A 223 -10.24 -21.48 -12.31
N ILE A 224 -11.56 -21.38 -12.45
CA ILE A 224 -12.25 -21.41 -13.73
C ILE A 224 -12.84 -20.02 -13.94
N SER A 225 -12.37 -19.30 -14.95
CA SER A 225 -12.84 -17.96 -15.37
C SER A 225 -13.68 -18.12 -16.63
N GLN A 226 -14.96 -17.70 -16.62
CA GLN A 226 -15.83 -17.80 -17.80
C GLN A 226 -16.71 -16.56 -18.01
N GLY A 227 -16.76 -16.04 -19.24
CA GLY A 227 -17.68 -14.94 -19.61
C GLY A 227 -17.52 -13.62 -18.85
N ASN A 228 -16.37 -13.36 -18.22
CA ASN A 228 -16.06 -12.11 -17.54
C ASN A 228 -15.55 -11.06 -18.54
N ARG A 229 -15.57 -9.78 -18.16
CA ARG A 229 -14.95 -8.68 -18.91
C ARG A 229 -13.79 -8.09 -18.12
N TYR A 230 -12.62 -7.95 -18.76
CA TYR A 230 -11.39 -7.42 -18.16
C TYR A 230 -10.88 -6.20 -18.94
N SER A 231 -11.06 -5.00 -18.38
CA SER A 231 -10.47 -3.76 -18.89
C SER A 231 -9.25 -3.39 -18.04
N ALA A 232 -8.05 -3.58 -18.61
CA ALA A 232 -6.79 -3.32 -17.92
C ALA A 232 -6.57 -1.82 -17.65
N PRO A 233 -5.84 -1.46 -16.58
CA PRO A 233 -5.40 -0.08 -16.33
C PRO A 233 -4.56 0.47 -17.49
N GLY A 234 -4.49 1.79 -17.61
CA GLY A 234 -3.72 2.47 -18.68
C GLY A 234 -2.25 2.03 -18.72
N PHE A 235 -1.58 2.03 -17.57
CA PHE A 235 -0.16 1.71 -17.41
C PHE A 235 0.09 0.48 -16.52
N GLY A 236 1.22 -0.20 -16.75
CA GLY A 236 1.76 -1.24 -15.86
C GLY A 236 1.05 -2.60 -15.91
N ALA A 237 -0.06 -2.76 -15.20
CA ALA A 237 -0.61 -4.07 -14.85
C ALA A 237 -1.57 -4.64 -15.92
N LYS A 238 -1.01 -5.20 -17.00
CA LYS A 238 -1.79 -5.84 -18.07
C LYS A 238 -2.23 -7.28 -17.75
N GLU A 239 -1.46 -8.01 -16.96
CA GLU A 239 -1.77 -9.39 -16.59
C GLU A 239 -2.93 -9.45 -15.56
N VAL A 240 -3.96 -10.22 -15.88
CA VAL A 240 -5.15 -10.49 -15.07
C VAL A 240 -4.82 -11.45 -13.93
N THR A 241 -3.85 -12.36 -14.12
CA THR A 241 -3.57 -13.48 -13.21
C THR A 241 -2.29 -13.32 -12.38
N CYS A 242 -2.35 -13.57 -11.06
CA CYS A 242 -1.16 -13.58 -10.18
C CYS A 242 -1.06 -14.84 -9.32
N ARG A 243 0.03 -15.59 -9.51
CA ARG A 243 0.31 -16.86 -8.82
C ARG A 243 1.32 -16.69 -7.65
N GLY A 244 1.46 -15.46 -7.16
CA GLY A 244 2.51 -15.07 -6.21
C GLY A 244 3.89 -14.99 -6.87
N LEU A 245 4.96 -15.07 -6.07
CA LEU A 245 6.36 -15.03 -6.52
C LEU A 245 6.86 -16.37 -7.11
N LEU A 246 5.96 -17.21 -7.63
CA LEU A 246 6.29 -18.56 -8.11
C LEU A 246 6.73 -18.54 -9.58
N LYS A 247 7.83 -19.24 -9.88
CA LYS A 247 8.32 -19.45 -11.26
C LYS A 247 7.38 -20.40 -12.02
N SER A 248 7.29 -20.26 -13.34
CA SER A 248 6.37 -21.02 -14.22
C SER A 248 6.41 -22.54 -14.01
N ALA A 249 7.61 -23.11 -13.84
CA ALA A 249 7.81 -24.52 -13.55
C ALA A 249 7.06 -25.03 -12.28
N GLN A 250 6.82 -24.16 -11.30
CA GLN A 250 6.18 -24.50 -10.02
C GLN A 250 4.65 -24.47 -10.08
N TRP A 251 4.07 -23.71 -11.03
CA TRP A 251 2.61 -23.54 -11.14
C TRP A 251 1.99 -24.04 -12.45
N LYS A 252 2.78 -24.50 -13.43
CA LYS A 252 2.28 -25.01 -14.73
C LYS A 252 1.18 -26.08 -14.63
N ASN A 253 1.14 -26.84 -13.52
CA ASN A 253 0.16 -27.89 -13.26
C ASN A 253 -1.12 -27.38 -12.53
N TRP A 254 -1.21 -26.09 -12.19
CA TRP A 254 -2.37 -25.52 -11.52
C TRP A 254 -3.46 -25.24 -12.55
N ASN A 255 -4.68 -25.74 -12.32
CA ASN A 255 -5.78 -25.62 -13.28
C ASN A 255 -6.38 -24.21 -13.25
N TRP A 256 -5.88 -23.31 -14.11
CA TRP A 256 -6.34 -21.92 -14.25
C TRP A 256 -6.79 -21.75 -15.69
N VAL A 257 -8.10 -21.74 -15.90
CA VAL A 257 -8.72 -21.77 -17.24
C VAL A 257 -9.51 -20.49 -17.46
N SER A 258 -9.41 -19.92 -18.66
CA SER A 258 -10.26 -18.83 -19.14
C SER A 258 -11.07 -19.32 -20.34
N GLN A 259 -12.37 -19.03 -20.39
CA GLN A 259 -13.25 -19.46 -21.48
C GLN A 259 -14.36 -18.43 -21.76
N GLY A 260 -14.35 -17.83 -22.95
CA GLY A 260 -15.35 -16.82 -23.35
C GLY A 260 -15.26 -15.50 -22.59
N ASP A 261 -14.21 -15.30 -21.80
CA ASP A 261 -13.87 -13.99 -21.22
C ASP A 261 -13.51 -12.99 -22.33
N HIS A 262 -13.74 -11.70 -22.07
CA HIS A 262 -13.36 -10.61 -22.96
C HIS A 262 -12.26 -9.76 -22.32
N PHE A 263 -11.27 -9.37 -23.11
CA PHE A 263 -10.09 -8.64 -22.68
C PHE A 263 -9.95 -7.34 -23.48
N GLU A 264 -9.82 -6.22 -22.76
CA GLU A 264 -9.74 -4.87 -23.31
C GLU A 264 -8.55 -4.11 -22.71
N SER A 265 -8.14 -3.03 -23.37
CA SER A 265 -7.04 -2.14 -22.92
C SER A 265 -5.69 -2.85 -22.73
N GLY A 266 -5.51 -3.99 -23.42
CA GLY A 266 -4.32 -4.85 -23.34
C GLY A 266 -4.34 -5.85 -22.18
N ALA A 267 -5.49 -6.16 -21.58
CA ALA A 267 -5.60 -7.21 -20.57
C ALA A 267 -5.18 -8.59 -21.13
N VAL A 268 -4.47 -9.39 -20.33
CA VAL A 268 -4.04 -10.75 -20.69
C VAL A 268 -4.32 -11.70 -19.53
N PHE A 269 -4.87 -12.88 -19.81
CA PHE A 269 -4.98 -13.98 -18.84
C PHE A 269 -4.02 -15.09 -19.24
N THR A 270 -3.00 -15.36 -18.43
CA THR A 270 -2.12 -16.52 -18.61
C THR A 270 -2.77 -17.80 -18.06
N PRO A 271 -3.17 -18.80 -18.88
CA PRO A 271 -3.77 -20.05 -18.41
C PRO A 271 -2.72 -21.09 -17.95
N SER A 272 -3.15 -22.13 -17.24
CA SER A 272 -2.30 -23.27 -16.85
C SER A 272 -3.10 -24.54 -16.52
N GLY A 273 -2.43 -25.69 -16.44
CA GLY A 273 -3.03 -26.97 -16.08
C GLY A 273 -3.92 -27.57 -17.18
N ASN A 274 -4.92 -28.36 -16.77
CA ASN A 274 -5.83 -29.06 -17.68
C ASN A 274 -6.99 -28.14 -18.13
N PRO A 275 -7.13 -27.82 -19.44
CA PRO A 275 -8.23 -26.99 -19.94
C PRO A 275 -9.63 -27.57 -19.70
N SER A 276 -9.75 -28.90 -19.56
CA SER A 276 -11.01 -29.59 -19.24
C SER A 276 -11.31 -29.67 -17.74
N ALA A 277 -10.57 -28.97 -16.86
CA ALA A 277 -10.79 -29.01 -15.40
C ALA A 277 -12.20 -28.56 -14.97
N SER A 278 -12.88 -27.74 -15.78
CA SER A 278 -14.28 -27.34 -15.58
C SER A 278 -15.27 -28.53 -15.66
N LYS A 279 -15.00 -29.53 -16.52
CA LYS A 279 -15.85 -30.71 -16.74
C LYS A 279 -15.93 -31.66 -15.54
N ARG A 280 -15.13 -31.43 -14.49
CA ARG A 280 -15.16 -32.19 -13.22
C ARG A 280 -16.45 -31.94 -12.42
N PHE A 281 -17.17 -30.86 -12.70
CA PHE A 281 -18.40 -30.46 -12.01
C PHE A 281 -19.58 -30.50 -12.98
N GLY A 282 -20.74 -30.94 -12.51
CA GLY A 282 -21.94 -31.03 -13.32
C GLY A 282 -22.50 -29.65 -13.71
N ALA A 283 -23.33 -29.64 -14.75
CA ALA A 283 -24.02 -28.44 -15.24
C ALA A 283 -25.02 -27.84 -14.22
N ASP A 284 -25.30 -28.56 -13.13
CA ASP A 284 -26.08 -28.10 -11.98
C ASP A 284 -25.28 -27.17 -11.04
N LYS A 285 -23.93 -27.21 -11.10
CA LYS A 285 -23.01 -26.48 -10.22
C LYS A 285 -22.16 -25.45 -10.96
N MET A 286 -21.82 -25.72 -12.22
CA MET A 286 -21.21 -24.74 -13.11
C MET A 286 -22.28 -23.76 -13.61
N MET A 287 -22.00 -22.47 -13.49
CA MET A 287 -22.90 -21.40 -13.96
C MET A 287 -22.93 -21.31 -15.48
N PRO A 288 -24.09 -21.02 -16.10
CA PRO A 288 -24.12 -20.58 -17.50
C PRO A 288 -23.44 -19.22 -17.64
N PHE A 289 -22.65 -19.06 -18.69
CA PHE A 289 -21.97 -17.82 -19.02
C PHE A 289 -22.31 -17.38 -20.45
N LYS A 290 -22.24 -16.07 -20.70
CA LYS A 290 -22.32 -15.47 -22.04
C LYS A 290 -20.93 -14.94 -22.44
N PRO A 291 -20.69 -14.61 -23.72
CA PRO A 291 -19.45 -13.93 -24.11
C PRO A 291 -19.24 -12.65 -23.29
N GLY A 292 -18.03 -12.45 -22.76
CA GLY A 292 -17.71 -11.34 -21.83
C GLY A 292 -18.02 -9.94 -22.37
N GLN A 293 -18.08 -9.79 -23.70
CA GLN A 293 -18.50 -8.56 -24.38
C GLN A 293 -19.92 -8.09 -23.99
N MET A 294 -20.80 -9.01 -23.59
CA MET A 294 -22.19 -8.70 -23.20
C MET A 294 -22.33 -8.28 -21.73
N VAL A 295 -21.26 -8.32 -20.93
CA VAL A 295 -21.33 -8.01 -19.48
C VAL A 295 -21.77 -6.55 -19.20
N PRO A 296 -21.38 -5.52 -19.97
CA PRO A 296 -21.92 -4.16 -19.79
C PRO A 296 -23.42 -4.06 -20.08
N GLU A 297 -23.94 -4.80 -21.06
CA GLU A 297 -25.38 -4.82 -21.40
C GLU A 297 -26.24 -5.44 -20.30
N LEU A 298 -25.67 -6.32 -19.47
CA LEU A 298 -26.33 -6.87 -18.29
C LEU A 298 -26.47 -5.85 -17.13
N LYS A 299 -25.96 -4.61 -17.27
CA LYS A 299 -25.76 -3.66 -16.15
C LYS A 299 -26.22 -2.20 -16.38
N ASN A 300 -26.63 -1.78 -17.57
CA ASN A 300 -26.80 -0.36 -17.91
C ASN A 300 -28.13 0.31 -17.51
N TYR A 301 -28.07 1.24 -16.54
CA TYR A 301 -28.84 2.50 -16.35
C TYR A 301 -28.07 3.31 -15.26
N SER A 302 -27.87 4.62 -15.25
CA SER A 302 -28.13 5.74 -16.19
C SER A 302 -27.11 6.88 -15.94
N PHE A 303 -27.08 7.89 -16.82
CA PHE A 303 -26.20 9.09 -16.78
C PHE A 303 -27.02 10.36 -16.42
N PHE A 304 -26.35 11.50 -16.12
CA PHE A 304 -26.83 12.92 -15.98
C PHE A 304 -26.97 13.62 -14.60
N LEU A 305 -26.08 14.63 -14.40
CA LEU A 305 -26.24 16.05 -14.01
C LEU A 305 -26.88 16.59 -12.69
N PHE A 306 -26.06 17.41 -12.01
CA PHE A 306 -26.27 18.79 -11.46
C PHE A 306 -26.74 19.11 -10.01
N LEU A 307 -26.09 20.17 -9.50
CA LEU A 307 -26.43 21.13 -8.42
C LEU A 307 -26.70 20.64 -6.99
N PHE A 308 -25.90 21.15 -6.04
CA PHE A 308 -26.42 22.06 -5.00
C PHE A 308 -25.29 22.96 -4.46
N VAL A 309 -25.53 24.27 -4.46
CA VAL A 309 -24.76 25.32 -3.76
C VAL A 309 -25.71 25.93 -2.73
N VAL A 310 -25.18 26.66 -1.74
CA VAL A 310 -25.88 27.42 -0.68
C VAL A 310 -26.39 26.58 0.51
N ILE A 311 -25.60 26.53 1.61
CA ILE A 311 -25.99 26.98 2.97
C ILE A 311 -24.71 27.34 3.78
N ILE A 312 -24.27 28.60 3.71
CA ILE A 312 -23.45 29.34 4.71
C ILE A 312 -23.88 30.80 4.51
N PRO A 313 -24.59 31.47 5.45
CA PRO A 313 -23.90 32.16 6.57
C PRO A 313 -24.76 32.43 7.84
N THR A 314 -24.38 31.93 9.02
CA THR A 314 -24.96 32.39 10.33
C THR A 314 -24.01 32.20 11.55
N LEU A 315 -22.67 32.28 11.40
CA LEU A 315 -21.71 32.02 12.49
C LEU A 315 -20.41 32.85 12.42
N GLU A 316 -20.48 34.18 12.30
CA GLU A 316 -19.27 35.04 12.25
C GLU A 316 -19.03 35.95 13.48
N ASP A 317 -20.06 36.37 14.23
CA ASP A 317 -19.92 37.44 15.25
C ASP A 317 -19.34 37.04 16.63
N HIS A 318 -18.72 35.87 16.77
CA HIS A 318 -18.13 35.42 18.06
C HIS A 318 -16.74 34.76 17.98
N ILE A 319 -16.07 34.75 16.82
CA ILE A 319 -14.78 34.07 16.63
C ILE A 319 -13.58 35.04 16.61
N THR A 320 -13.79 36.27 16.14
CA THR A 320 -12.73 37.24 15.82
C THR A 320 -11.82 37.65 16.98
N GLU A 321 -12.38 37.87 18.18
CA GLU A 321 -11.59 38.40 19.33
C GLU A 321 -10.70 37.33 20.01
N TYR A 322 -11.01 36.03 19.82
CA TYR A 322 -10.18 34.94 20.35
C TYR A 322 -8.97 34.65 19.45
N ASP A 323 -9.12 34.82 18.13
CA ASP A 323 -8.09 34.50 17.14
C ASP A 323 -6.90 35.47 17.17
N GLU A 324 -7.10 36.78 17.38
CA GLU A 324 -5.99 37.75 17.37
C GLU A 324 -4.91 37.48 18.44
N TYR A 325 -5.33 37.14 19.67
CA TYR A 325 -4.40 36.86 20.77
C TYR A 325 -3.57 35.59 20.53
N TRP A 326 -4.19 34.53 20.02
CA TRP A 326 -3.46 33.29 19.71
C TRP A 326 -2.59 33.44 18.46
N THR A 327 -3.04 34.20 17.46
CA THR A 327 -2.24 34.54 16.26
C THR A 327 -0.99 35.32 16.63
N ALA A 328 -1.08 36.30 17.53
CA ALA A 328 0.08 37.06 18.02
C ALA A 328 1.10 36.15 18.76
N ARG A 329 0.62 35.22 19.59
CA ARG A 329 1.49 34.26 20.29
C ARG A 329 2.07 33.19 19.37
N GLU A 330 1.34 32.77 18.34
CA GLU A 330 1.86 31.89 17.29
C GLU A 330 2.96 32.59 16.48
N LEU A 331 2.77 33.85 16.08
CA LEU A 331 3.79 34.66 15.41
C LEU A 331 5.05 34.85 16.28
N GLU A 332 4.91 35.10 17.58
CA GLU A 332 6.06 35.19 18.48
C GLU A 332 6.77 33.84 18.66
N ALA A 333 6.02 32.74 18.76
CA ALA A 333 6.57 31.39 18.81
C ALA A 333 7.32 31.03 17.52
N ILE A 334 6.75 31.34 16.35
CA ILE A 334 7.39 31.17 15.03
C ILE A 334 8.69 31.96 14.97
N LYS A 335 8.67 33.25 15.34
CA LYS A 335 9.83 34.15 15.32
C LYS A 335 10.96 33.73 16.27
N ASN A 336 10.62 33.23 17.45
CA ASN A 336 11.61 32.67 18.39
C ASN A 336 12.14 31.33 17.89
N LEU A 337 11.31 30.53 17.24
CA LEU A 337 11.73 29.30 16.57
C LEU A 337 12.54 29.57 15.29
N ASP A 338 12.38 30.70 14.60
CA ASP A 338 13.21 31.11 13.43
C ASP A 338 14.65 31.37 13.88
N LYS A 339 14.82 32.07 15.00
CA LYS A 339 16.14 32.30 15.60
C LYS A 339 16.83 31.02 16.09
N ALA A 340 16.07 29.96 16.40
CA ALA A 340 16.60 28.69 16.88
C ALA A 340 16.72 27.61 15.80
N TYR A 341 16.02 27.76 14.67
CA TYR A 341 16.01 26.81 13.56
C TYR A 341 17.00 27.25 12.49
N HIS A 342 18.25 26.81 12.64
CA HIS A 342 19.21 26.88 11.56
C HIS A 342 18.88 25.84 10.50
N SER A 343 17.96 26.17 9.58
CA SER A 343 17.91 25.48 8.29
C SER A 343 19.27 25.64 7.61
N ASN A 344 19.82 24.54 7.13
CA ASN A 344 21.16 24.50 6.57
C ASN A 344 21.45 25.31 5.29
N PRO A 345 20.49 25.87 4.51
CA PRO A 345 20.83 26.68 3.34
C PRO A 345 21.80 27.84 3.65
N ASP A 346 21.67 28.50 4.80
CA ASP A 346 22.48 29.68 5.11
C ASP A 346 23.97 29.37 5.36
N CYS A 347 24.33 28.10 5.63
CA CYS A 347 25.70 27.69 5.91
C CYS A 347 26.66 27.96 4.72
N TRP A 348 26.22 27.68 3.50
CA TRP A 348 27.03 27.84 2.29
C TRP A 348 26.29 28.54 1.13
N ARG A 349 24.97 28.45 1.05
CA ARG A 349 24.22 28.80 -0.17
C ARG A 349 24.21 30.32 -0.42
N CYS A 350 24.18 31.09 0.66
CA CYS A 350 24.21 32.56 0.65
C CYS A 350 25.59 33.17 0.30
N ASP A 351 26.62 32.35 0.07
CA ASP A 351 27.97 32.81 -0.31
C ASP A 351 28.01 33.11 -1.84
N PRO A 352 28.23 34.37 -2.28
CA PRO A 352 28.33 34.68 -3.71
C PRO A 352 29.59 34.10 -4.37
N ASP A 353 30.60 33.76 -3.58
CA ASP A 353 31.85 33.11 -3.97
C ASP A 353 31.83 31.60 -3.66
N TRP A 354 30.64 30.97 -3.57
CA TRP A 354 30.47 29.53 -3.33
C TRP A 354 31.29 28.63 -4.28
N GLU A 355 31.65 29.11 -5.47
CA GLU A 355 32.47 28.39 -6.45
C GLU A 355 33.93 28.28 -5.97
N LYS A 356 34.54 29.39 -5.57
CA LYS A 356 35.87 29.44 -4.91
C LYS A 356 35.85 28.71 -3.57
N ASN A 357 34.77 28.90 -2.82
CA ASN A 357 34.53 28.30 -1.50
C ASN A 357 33.81 26.94 -1.59
N ARG A 358 33.88 26.21 -2.72
CA ARG A 358 33.07 24.99 -2.98
C ARG A 358 33.10 24.01 -1.81
N LYS A 359 34.28 23.80 -1.23
CA LYS A 359 34.53 22.88 -0.10
C LYS A 359 33.83 23.26 1.21
N LYS A 360 33.36 24.50 1.38
CA LYS A 360 32.58 24.96 2.55
C LYS A 360 31.29 24.15 2.77
N LEU A 361 30.72 23.58 1.69
CA LEU A 361 29.58 22.66 1.76
C LEU A 361 29.82 21.52 2.78
N ALA A 362 31.04 21.00 2.88
CA ALA A 362 31.38 19.89 3.77
C ALA A 362 31.25 20.21 5.28
N ASP A 363 31.22 21.49 5.66
CA ASP A 363 31.03 21.91 7.05
C ASP A 363 29.56 22.01 7.45
N CYS A 364 28.65 21.75 6.49
CA CYS A 364 27.22 21.97 6.63
C CYS A 364 26.40 20.69 6.83
N ALA A 365 26.97 19.49 6.76
CA ALA A 365 26.19 18.24 6.80
C ALA A 365 25.34 18.12 8.10
N PRO A 366 24.00 17.95 8.03
CA PRO A 366 23.13 17.99 9.21
C PRO A 366 22.78 16.59 9.75
N GLY A 367 22.20 16.54 10.96
CA GLY A 367 21.64 15.33 11.56
C GLY A 367 22.66 14.19 11.69
N PHE A 368 22.25 12.95 11.39
CA PHE A 368 23.16 11.80 11.42
C PHE A 368 24.26 11.82 10.35
N ALA A 369 24.22 12.76 9.40
CA ALA A 369 25.31 12.99 8.45
C ALA A 369 26.35 14.01 8.96
N GLN A 370 26.16 14.61 10.15
CA GLN A 370 27.11 15.56 10.73
C GLN A 370 28.53 14.98 10.82
N GLY A 371 29.51 15.78 10.36
CA GLY A 371 30.91 15.35 10.25
C GLY A 371 31.25 14.56 8.98
N THR A 372 30.30 14.37 8.05
CA THR A 372 30.61 13.89 6.69
C THR A 372 31.32 14.99 5.90
N THR A 373 32.65 14.90 5.78
CA THR A 373 33.46 15.86 5.03
C THR A 373 33.57 15.53 3.54
N GLY A 374 33.25 14.30 3.14
CA GLY A 374 33.39 13.84 1.76
C GLY A 374 34.85 13.94 1.29
N GLY A 375 35.06 14.54 0.13
CA GLY A 375 36.38 14.80 -0.44
C GLY A 375 37.02 16.13 -0.03
N LYS A 376 36.64 16.73 1.11
CA LYS A 376 37.11 18.08 1.53
C LYS A 376 38.63 18.24 1.47
N ASP A 377 39.36 17.26 1.99
CA ASP A 377 40.82 17.29 2.11
C ASP A 377 41.54 16.81 0.83
N GLY A 378 40.78 16.48 -0.22
CA GLY A 378 41.28 15.99 -1.51
C GLY A 378 41.35 17.05 -2.59
N GLU A 379 42.09 16.77 -3.66
CA GLU A 379 42.16 17.65 -4.82
C GLU A 379 40.82 17.73 -5.58
N PHE A 380 40.66 18.80 -6.36
CA PHE A 380 39.55 18.92 -7.29
C PHE A 380 39.74 17.97 -8.48
N TYR A 381 38.73 17.16 -8.77
CA TYR A 381 38.66 16.37 -10.00
C TYR A 381 37.57 16.97 -10.89
N VAL A 382 37.90 17.33 -12.13
CA VAL A 382 36.92 17.86 -13.09
C VAL A 382 36.54 16.74 -14.06
N VAL A 383 35.28 16.31 -14.03
CA VAL A 383 34.71 15.43 -15.05
C VAL A 383 34.54 16.23 -16.33
N THR A 384 35.16 15.75 -17.40
CA THR A 384 35.21 16.37 -18.73
C THR A 384 34.59 15.50 -19.82
N ASP A 385 34.44 14.19 -19.57
CA ASP A 385 33.90 13.19 -20.49
C ASP A 385 32.73 12.43 -19.83
N PRO A 386 31.50 12.48 -20.38
CA PRO A 386 30.35 11.75 -19.87
C PRO A 386 30.33 10.26 -20.26
N ILE A 387 31.25 9.79 -21.11
CA ILE A 387 31.30 8.39 -21.56
C ILE A 387 31.73 7.48 -20.40
N ASP A 388 30.86 6.54 -20.05
CA ASP A 388 31.21 5.48 -19.10
C ASP A 388 31.82 4.26 -19.81
N ASN A 389 32.89 3.72 -19.24
CA ASN A 389 33.38 2.37 -19.50
C ASN A 389 33.45 1.65 -18.17
N ALA A 390 32.58 0.65 -17.99
CA ALA A 390 32.43 -0.04 -16.71
C ALA A 390 33.74 -0.68 -16.23
N ALA A 391 34.53 -1.26 -17.13
CA ALA A 391 35.69 -2.07 -16.78
C ALA A 391 37.01 -1.29 -16.82
N ASP A 392 37.14 -0.32 -17.72
CA ASP A 392 38.37 0.46 -17.96
C ASP A 392 38.04 1.97 -18.14
N PRO A 393 37.72 2.68 -17.04
CA PRO A 393 37.34 4.08 -17.09
C PRO A 393 38.56 4.99 -17.28
N LYS A 394 38.46 5.94 -18.21
CA LYS A 394 39.57 6.86 -18.52
C LYS A 394 39.60 8.07 -17.58
N PRO A 395 40.78 8.68 -17.34
CA PRO A 395 40.86 10.01 -16.72
C PRO A 395 39.96 11.02 -17.46
N GLY A 396 39.27 11.87 -16.70
CA GLY A 396 38.22 12.78 -17.20
C GLY A 396 36.80 12.23 -17.05
N THR A 397 36.61 10.93 -16.77
CA THR A 397 35.28 10.31 -16.57
C THR A 397 34.87 10.27 -15.10
N LEU A 398 33.55 10.25 -14.83
CA LEU A 398 33.01 10.13 -13.47
C LEU A 398 33.45 8.81 -12.80
N ARG A 399 33.45 7.68 -13.52
CA ARG A 399 33.86 6.38 -12.94
C ARG A 399 35.33 6.35 -12.54
N HIS A 400 36.21 6.96 -13.33
CA HIS A 400 37.60 7.10 -12.92
C HIS A 400 37.69 7.92 -11.63
N ALA A 401 36.98 9.04 -11.54
CA ALA A 401 37.01 9.92 -10.36
C ALA A 401 36.57 9.20 -9.07
N VAL A 402 35.42 8.53 -9.08
CA VAL A 402 34.85 7.92 -7.86
C VAL A 402 35.56 6.65 -7.40
N THR A 403 36.44 6.06 -8.21
CA THR A 403 37.19 4.84 -7.86
C THR A 403 38.58 5.09 -7.27
N GLN A 404 39.08 6.33 -7.28
CA GLN A 404 40.42 6.64 -6.75
C GLN A 404 40.52 6.39 -5.23
N THR A 405 41.72 6.07 -4.75
CA THR A 405 41.97 5.71 -3.34
C THR A 405 41.97 6.93 -2.42
N GLY A 406 42.49 8.07 -2.90
CA GLY A 406 42.55 9.32 -2.14
C GLY A 406 41.22 10.08 -2.08
N PRO A 407 41.09 11.06 -1.17
CA PRO A 407 39.94 11.95 -1.16
C PRO A 407 39.87 12.77 -2.45
N LEU A 408 38.66 13.06 -2.96
CA LEU A 408 38.47 13.91 -4.16
C LEU A 408 37.18 14.74 -4.10
N TRP A 409 37.30 16.02 -4.46
CA TRP A 409 36.16 16.89 -4.73
C TRP A 409 35.83 16.88 -6.22
N ILE A 410 34.87 16.04 -6.60
CA ILE A 410 34.49 15.78 -7.98
C ILE A 410 33.48 16.84 -8.44
N THR A 411 33.82 17.50 -9.54
CA THR A 411 33.09 18.59 -10.18
C THR A 411 32.90 18.28 -11.67
N PHE A 412 32.18 19.13 -12.39
CA PHE A 412 31.83 18.88 -13.79
C PHE A 412 32.17 20.12 -14.63
N LYS A 413 32.82 19.93 -15.78
CA LYS A 413 33.22 21.02 -16.68
C LYS A 413 32.02 21.83 -17.24
N GLY A 414 30.84 21.23 -17.23
CA GLY A 414 29.58 21.81 -17.66
C GLY A 414 28.46 20.78 -17.57
N SER A 415 27.25 21.16 -17.98
CA SER A 415 26.09 20.27 -18.00
C SER A 415 26.35 19.03 -18.88
N MET A 416 25.96 17.84 -18.39
CA MET A 416 26.16 16.59 -19.11
C MET A 416 25.20 15.48 -18.68
N THR A 417 24.91 14.58 -19.61
CA THR A 417 24.09 13.39 -19.39
C THR A 417 24.98 12.15 -19.43
N ILE A 418 25.12 11.47 -18.29
CA ILE A 418 25.98 10.31 -18.07
C ILE A 418 25.12 9.04 -18.11
N LYS A 419 25.43 8.14 -19.03
CA LYS A 419 24.81 6.81 -19.11
C LYS A 419 25.78 5.75 -18.58
N LEU A 420 25.54 5.30 -17.36
CA LEU A 420 26.34 4.25 -16.72
C LEU A 420 26.05 2.88 -17.38
N GLN A 421 27.11 2.18 -17.79
CA GLN A 421 27.01 0.84 -18.40
C GLN A 421 26.67 -0.24 -17.36
N GLN A 422 27.17 -0.07 -16.14
CA GLN A 422 27.01 -0.94 -14.97
C GLN A 422 27.00 -0.06 -13.71
N GLU A 423 26.61 -0.61 -12.55
CA GLU A 423 26.61 0.14 -11.29
C GLU A 423 27.89 0.95 -11.07
N LEU A 424 27.74 2.20 -10.66
CA LEU A 424 28.85 3.08 -10.32
C LEU A 424 29.23 2.88 -8.85
N ILE A 425 30.27 2.09 -8.58
CA ILE A 425 30.81 1.92 -7.22
C ILE A 425 31.60 3.16 -6.82
N VAL A 426 31.21 3.78 -5.71
CA VAL A 426 31.87 4.96 -5.13
C VAL A 426 32.72 4.53 -3.94
N THR A 427 34.03 4.81 -3.98
CA THR A 427 34.94 4.57 -2.85
C THR A 427 34.81 5.67 -1.79
N SER A 428 35.42 5.47 -0.63
CA SER A 428 35.37 6.42 0.49
C SER A 428 35.93 7.81 0.16
N ASP A 429 35.55 8.79 0.98
CA ASP A 429 36.15 10.13 1.00
C ASP A 429 35.94 10.91 -0.32
N LYS A 430 34.72 10.84 -0.87
CA LYS A 430 34.34 11.47 -2.14
C LYS A 430 33.25 12.51 -1.95
N THR A 431 33.39 13.65 -2.61
CA THR A 431 32.26 14.57 -2.85
C THR A 431 31.96 14.59 -4.34
N ILE A 432 30.73 14.28 -4.76
CA ILE A 432 30.25 14.51 -6.12
C ILE A 432 29.34 15.74 -6.08
N ASP A 433 29.80 16.86 -6.64
CA ASP A 433 29.17 18.17 -6.46
C ASP A 433 28.97 18.88 -7.81
N SER A 434 27.71 18.87 -8.24
CA SER A 434 27.26 19.33 -9.56
C SER A 434 26.93 20.83 -9.66
N ARG A 435 27.11 21.63 -8.59
CA ARG A 435 26.74 23.06 -8.60
C ARG A 435 27.36 23.83 -9.79
N GLY A 436 26.53 24.53 -10.55
CA GLY A 436 26.95 25.23 -11.78
C GLY A 436 26.88 24.39 -13.06
N ALA A 437 26.43 23.13 -12.99
CA ALA A 437 26.18 22.26 -14.13
C ALA A 437 24.88 21.46 -13.94
N ASN A 438 24.08 21.29 -15.01
CA ASN A 438 23.00 20.29 -14.97
C ASN A 438 23.59 18.91 -15.27
N VAL A 439 23.66 18.04 -14.27
CA VAL A 439 24.25 16.70 -14.40
C VAL A 439 23.20 15.63 -14.18
N GLU A 440 22.97 14.85 -15.22
CA GLU A 440 21.99 13.76 -15.26
C GLU A 440 22.69 12.41 -15.31
N VAL A 441 22.31 11.47 -14.44
CA VAL A 441 22.70 10.06 -14.49
C VAL A 441 21.47 9.26 -14.90
N CYS A 442 21.46 8.71 -16.11
CA CYS A 442 20.23 8.14 -16.66
C CYS A 442 20.38 7.08 -17.76
N ASN A 443 19.26 6.39 -18.05
CA ASN A 443 19.10 5.43 -19.15
C ASN A 443 20.11 4.27 -19.12
N GLY A 444 20.60 3.95 -17.91
CA GLY A 444 21.66 3.00 -17.59
C GLY A 444 21.53 2.53 -16.15
N ALA A 445 22.63 2.07 -15.54
CA ALA A 445 22.66 1.61 -14.15
C ALA A 445 22.72 2.76 -13.12
N GLY A 446 22.49 2.42 -11.84
CA GLY A 446 22.52 3.37 -10.72
C GLY A 446 23.89 3.57 -10.06
N ILE A 447 23.90 4.31 -8.96
CA ILE A 447 25.08 4.59 -8.12
C ILE A 447 25.05 3.69 -6.88
N THR A 448 26.15 3.02 -6.54
CA THR A 448 26.21 2.13 -5.38
C THR A 448 27.38 2.48 -4.45
N ILE A 449 27.05 2.79 -3.20
CA ILE A 449 28.01 3.05 -2.12
C ILE A 449 28.08 1.78 -1.25
N GLN A 450 29.15 0.99 -1.38
CA GLN A 450 29.27 -0.28 -0.68
C GLN A 450 30.53 -0.35 0.18
N PHE A 451 30.36 -0.65 1.47
CA PHE A 451 31.43 -0.76 2.48
C PHE A 451 32.38 0.46 2.52
N ALA A 452 31.88 1.61 2.08
CA ALA A 452 32.59 2.86 1.95
C ALA A 452 32.04 3.88 2.95
N LYS A 453 32.83 4.91 3.26
CA LYS A 453 32.48 5.92 4.25
C LYS A 453 32.78 7.33 3.75
N ASN A 454 32.21 8.32 4.43
CA ASN A 454 32.53 9.74 4.23
C ASN A 454 32.29 10.18 2.78
N ILE A 455 31.03 10.13 2.34
CA ILE A 455 30.65 10.42 0.95
C ILE A 455 29.53 11.48 0.91
N THR A 456 29.70 12.48 0.06
CA THR A 456 28.66 13.47 -0.24
C THR A 456 28.28 13.38 -1.72
N ILE A 457 26.99 13.26 -2.03
CA ILE A 457 26.46 13.39 -3.39
C ILE A 457 25.48 14.56 -3.40
N HIS A 458 25.80 15.61 -4.17
CA HIS A 458 25.11 16.88 -4.16
C HIS A 458 24.65 17.32 -5.57
N GLY A 459 23.36 17.64 -5.70
CA GLY A 459 22.76 18.31 -6.86
C GLY A 459 22.45 17.45 -8.10
N LEU A 460 22.74 16.14 -8.09
CA LEU A 460 22.54 15.29 -9.28
C LEU A 460 21.05 15.05 -9.60
N GLN A 461 20.75 14.91 -10.89
CA GLN A 461 19.53 14.28 -11.38
C GLN A 461 19.78 12.81 -11.67
N ILE A 462 19.02 11.89 -11.07
CA ILE A 462 19.20 10.45 -11.19
C ILE A 462 17.86 9.83 -11.61
N HIS A 463 17.75 9.39 -12.87
CA HIS A 463 16.46 8.97 -13.39
C HIS A 463 16.49 7.99 -14.56
N HIS A 464 15.37 7.31 -14.83
CA HIS A 464 15.29 6.32 -15.92
C HIS A 464 16.38 5.25 -15.77
N ILE A 465 16.64 4.86 -14.52
CA ILE A 465 17.62 3.83 -14.16
C ILE A 465 17.00 2.46 -14.42
N ILE A 466 17.79 1.56 -15.02
CA ILE A 466 17.36 0.25 -15.47
C ILE A 466 18.24 -0.86 -14.87
N PRO A 467 17.71 -2.09 -14.70
CA PRO A 467 18.50 -3.24 -14.25
C PRO A 467 19.67 -3.51 -15.19
N SER A 468 20.88 -3.68 -14.65
CA SER A 468 22.05 -4.09 -15.41
C SER A 468 22.37 -5.58 -15.21
N LYS A 469 23.07 -6.21 -16.15
CA LYS A 469 23.41 -7.65 -16.11
C LYS A 469 24.67 -7.98 -15.29
N GLY A 470 25.18 -7.01 -14.54
CA GLY A 470 26.50 -7.11 -13.92
C GLY A 470 27.62 -7.31 -14.94
N GLY A 471 28.77 -7.78 -14.47
CA GLY A 471 29.99 -7.95 -15.25
C GLY A 471 31.23 -7.47 -14.52
N LYS A 472 32.38 -7.47 -15.21
CA LYS A 472 33.62 -6.91 -14.69
C LYS A 472 33.50 -5.38 -14.66
N ILE A 473 33.71 -4.78 -13.49
CA ILE A 473 33.68 -3.33 -13.30
C ILE A 473 34.96 -2.83 -12.62
N LYS A 474 35.21 -1.53 -12.71
CA LYS A 474 36.13 -0.80 -11.84
C LYS A 474 35.37 -0.38 -10.58
N ASP A 475 35.85 -0.85 -9.43
CA ASP A 475 35.29 -0.61 -8.09
C ASP A 475 36.33 -0.11 -7.07
N GLY A 476 37.59 0.03 -7.50
CA GLY A 476 38.66 0.72 -6.80
C GLY A 476 39.85 0.97 -7.73
N GLU A 477 40.73 1.90 -7.39
CA GLU A 477 41.82 2.38 -8.27
C GLU A 477 42.67 1.24 -8.86
N ASN A 478 43.03 0.27 -8.01
CA ASN A 478 43.83 -0.90 -8.36
C ASN A 478 43.02 -2.21 -8.33
N HIS A 479 41.68 -2.14 -8.35
CA HIS A 479 40.80 -3.31 -8.24
C HIS A 479 39.73 -3.34 -9.35
N HIS A 480 39.31 -4.56 -9.72
CA HIS A 480 38.19 -4.77 -10.63
C HIS A 480 37.32 -5.92 -10.11
N GLY A 481 36.18 -5.60 -9.52
CA GLY A 481 35.18 -6.56 -9.06
C GLY A 481 34.36 -7.18 -10.19
N LEU A 482 33.80 -8.37 -9.92
CA LEU A 482 32.74 -8.97 -10.73
C LEU A 482 31.39 -8.71 -10.03
N ARG A 483 30.49 -7.97 -10.66
CA ARG A 483 29.12 -7.75 -10.17
C ARG A 483 28.15 -8.75 -10.79
N GLY A 484 27.12 -9.12 -10.02
CA GLY A 484 25.92 -9.77 -10.55
C GLY A 484 24.92 -8.77 -11.11
N ASP A 485 23.74 -9.25 -11.49
CA ASP A 485 22.61 -8.40 -11.90
C ASP A 485 22.29 -7.34 -10.82
N SER A 486 21.97 -6.13 -11.25
CA SER A 486 21.49 -5.04 -10.38
C SER A 486 19.98 -4.83 -10.54
N ASP A 487 19.28 -4.49 -9.46
CA ASP A 487 17.81 -4.38 -9.45
C ASP A 487 17.29 -3.10 -10.13
N GLY A 488 18.17 -2.11 -10.37
CA GLY A 488 17.84 -0.85 -11.06
C GLY A 488 17.42 0.30 -10.13
N ASP A 489 17.97 0.33 -8.92
CA ASP A 489 17.87 1.44 -7.97
C ASP A 489 18.60 2.71 -8.47
N GLY A 490 18.13 3.90 -8.06
CA GLY A 490 18.83 5.16 -8.31
C GLY A 490 20.15 5.28 -7.54
N VAL A 491 20.09 5.19 -6.21
CA VAL A 491 21.26 5.16 -5.31
C VAL A 491 21.11 4.04 -4.28
N SER A 492 22.03 3.08 -4.28
CA SER A 492 22.07 1.99 -3.31
C SER A 492 23.20 2.20 -2.29
N LEU A 493 22.95 2.00 -0.98
CA LEU A 493 23.96 2.14 0.08
C LEU A 493 24.03 0.88 0.92
N PHE A 494 25.12 0.11 0.83
CA PHE A 494 25.30 -1.15 1.57
C PHE A 494 26.46 -1.09 2.57
N GLY A 495 26.16 -1.17 3.87
CA GLY A 495 27.19 -1.15 4.92
C GLY A 495 28.03 0.14 4.94
N ALA A 496 27.44 1.25 4.48
CA ALA A 496 28.08 2.56 4.41
C ALA A 496 27.89 3.37 5.69
N THR A 497 28.82 4.29 6.00
CA THR A 497 28.74 5.20 7.16
C THR A 497 29.15 6.62 6.79
N ASN A 498 28.55 7.64 7.42
CA ASN A 498 28.82 9.05 7.11
C ASN A 498 28.59 9.34 5.62
N VAL A 499 27.32 9.29 5.20
CA VAL A 499 26.92 9.61 3.83
C VAL A 499 25.86 10.71 3.85
N TRP A 500 26.04 11.72 3.01
CA TRP A 500 25.10 12.80 2.81
C TRP A 500 24.64 12.83 1.35
N LEU A 501 23.34 12.63 1.15
CA LEU A 501 22.67 12.77 -0.15
C LEU A 501 21.87 14.07 -0.10
N ASP A 502 22.23 15.03 -0.94
CA ASP A 502 21.80 16.43 -0.80
C ASP A 502 21.35 17.03 -2.13
N HIS A 503 20.27 17.81 -2.12
CA HIS A 503 19.72 18.47 -3.32
C HIS A 503 19.59 17.56 -4.57
N LEU A 504 19.28 16.27 -4.38
CA LEU A 504 19.10 15.32 -5.49
C LEU A 504 17.69 15.38 -6.07
N SER A 505 17.56 15.14 -7.38
CA SER A 505 16.29 14.81 -8.03
C SER A 505 16.31 13.34 -8.43
N LEU A 506 15.37 12.53 -7.94
CA LEU A 506 15.27 11.11 -8.28
C LEU A 506 13.87 10.76 -8.79
N HIS A 507 13.78 10.13 -9.96
CA HIS A 507 12.49 9.67 -10.50
C HIS A 507 12.64 8.54 -11.53
N HIS A 508 11.58 7.75 -11.74
CA HIS A 508 11.52 6.74 -12.82
C HIS A 508 12.68 5.72 -12.80
N CYS A 509 13.15 5.30 -11.62
CA CYS A 509 14.04 4.13 -11.49
C CYS A 509 13.22 2.83 -11.56
N ALA A 510 13.86 1.69 -11.81
CA ALA A 510 13.16 0.43 -12.05
C ALA A 510 12.67 -0.28 -10.77
N ASP A 511 13.41 -0.16 -9.66
CA ASP A 511 12.93 -0.56 -8.32
C ASP A 511 12.92 0.64 -7.34
N GLY A 512 13.97 0.85 -6.55
CA GLY A 512 14.07 1.96 -5.60
C GLY A 512 14.58 3.28 -6.21
N LEU A 513 14.22 4.40 -5.59
CA LEU A 513 14.92 5.68 -5.85
C LEU A 513 16.22 5.75 -5.05
N ILE A 514 16.11 5.52 -3.73
CA ILE A 514 17.25 5.32 -2.82
C ILE A 514 16.97 4.03 -2.07
N ASP A 515 17.87 3.03 -2.19
CA ASP A 515 17.86 1.86 -1.33
C ASP A 515 19.07 1.89 -0.38
N VAL A 516 18.86 2.22 0.89
CA VAL A 516 19.87 1.93 1.91
C VAL A 516 19.83 0.43 2.18
N VAL A 517 20.47 -0.34 1.30
CA VAL A 517 20.71 -1.77 1.41
C VAL A 517 21.29 -2.07 2.80
N ILE A 518 20.74 -2.98 3.57
CA ILE A 518 19.58 -3.81 3.30
C ILE A 518 18.39 -2.84 3.53
N LEU A 519 17.55 -2.42 2.54
CA LEU A 519 16.41 -1.44 2.57
C LEU A 519 15.89 -0.91 3.92
N PHE A 520 16.54 0.13 4.45
CA PHE A 520 16.43 0.59 5.85
C PHE A 520 16.12 -0.61 6.78
N GLY A 521 16.98 -1.62 6.79
CA GLY A 521 16.65 -3.04 7.02
C GLY A 521 15.71 -3.70 5.97
N ALA A 522 16.20 -4.30 4.87
CA ALA A 522 15.44 -5.10 3.88
C ALA A 522 15.09 -6.52 4.34
N SER A 523 15.84 -7.10 5.28
CA SER A 523 15.71 -8.49 5.70
C SER A 523 15.22 -8.57 7.14
N ASP A 524 14.13 -9.30 7.34
CA ASP A 524 13.52 -9.47 8.66
C ASP A 524 14.43 -10.26 9.65
N SER A 525 15.54 -10.85 9.18
CA SER A 525 16.49 -11.62 9.98
C SER A 525 17.83 -10.93 10.28
N TYR A 526 18.15 -9.79 9.66
CA TYR A 526 19.48 -9.18 9.77
C TYR A 526 19.58 -8.19 10.95
N SER A 527 20.04 -8.68 12.11
CA SER A 527 19.96 -7.93 13.37
C SER A 527 20.97 -6.77 13.51
N ALA A 528 21.94 -6.64 12.61
CA ALA A 528 22.94 -5.57 12.64
C ALA A 528 22.33 -4.19 12.32
N ASP A 529 21.25 -4.14 11.54
CA ASP A 529 20.52 -2.92 11.14
C ASP A 529 19.91 -2.17 12.34
N LYS A 530 19.90 -2.75 13.54
CA LYS A 530 19.61 -2.03 14.79
C LYS A 530 20.54 -0.84 15.05
N LYS A 531 21.73 -0.80 14.44
CA LYS A 531 22.69 0.31 14.54
C LYS A 531 22.42 1.44 13.56
N MET A 532 21.57 1.22 12.55
CA MET A 532 21.27 2.19 11.50
C MET A 532 20.60 3.44 12.08
N GLN A 533 21.09 4.61 11.70
CA GLN A 533 20.62 5.93 12.16
C GLN A 533 20.53 6.85 10.95
N VAL A 534 19.36 7.45 10.72
CA VAL A 534 19.07 8.17 9.47
C VAL A 534 18.24 9.41 9.77
N THR A 535 18.62 10.52 9.15
CA THR A 535 17.81 11.74 9.08
C THR A 535 17.23 11.85 7.67
N VAL A 536 15.94 12.12 7.58
CA VAL A 536 15.22 12.47 6.35
C VAL A 536 14.64 13.86 6.57
N ASP A 537 15.28 14.88 6.02
CA ASP A 537 14.95 16.30 6.26
C ASP A 537 14.80 17.10 4.96
N LEU A 538 13.87 18.07 4.95
CA LEU A 538 13.61 19.02 3.85
C LEU A 538 13.33 18.44 2.44
N ASN A 539 12.88 17.18 2.35
CA ASN A 539 12.57 16.54 1.06
C ASN A 539 11.17 16.90 0.54
N HIS A 540 11.02 16.91 -0.78
CA HIS A 540 9.70 16.98 -1.45
C HIS A 540 9.33 15.62 -2.06
N PHE A 541 8.42 14.91 -1.41
CA PHE A 541 7.88 13.65 -1.88
C PHE A 541 6.62 13.93 -2.72
N GLY A 542 6.77 13.90 -4.05
CA GLY A 542 5.77 14.36 -5.01
C GLY A 542 4.96 13.27 -5.71
N LYS A 543 4.19 13.72 -6.71
CA LYS A 543 3.30 12.90 -7.55
C LYS A 543 4.06 11.74 -8.21
N GLY A 544 3.39 10.59 -8.26
CA GLY A 544 3.91 9.34 -8.86
C GLY A 544 4.57 8.40 -7.85
N LEU A 545 4.87 8.87 -6.64
CA LEU A 545 5.40 8.01 -5.57
C LEU A 545 4.28 7.17 -4.94
N VAL A 546 4.50 5.86 -4.86
CA VAL A 546 3.46 4.90 -4.44
C VAL A 546 3.45 4.70 -2.92
N GLU A 547 4.62 4.43 -2.35
CA GLU A 547 4.84 4.11 -0.93
C GLU A 547 6.32 4.32 -0.54
N ARG A 548 6.68 4.06 0.72
CA ARG A 548 8.06 3.92 1.24
C ARG A 548 8.89 5.21 1.35
N MET A 549 8.31 6.24 1.93
CA MET A 549 8.94 7.56 2.08
C MET A 549 9.07 7.99 3.57
N PRO A 550 9.86 7.29 4.42
CA PRO A 550 10.61 6.07 4.15
C PRO A 550 9.80 4.80 4.49
N ARG A 551 10.30 3.62 4.08
CA ARG A 551 9.90 2.33 4.68
C ARG A 551 11.09 1.75 5.43
N CYS A 552 10.91 1.44 6.72
CA CYS A 552 12.00 1.08 7.62
C CYS A 552 11.82 -0.25 8.34
N ARG A 553 12.91 -0.81 8.85
CA ARG A 553 13.00 -1.94 9.76
C ARG A 553 14.22 -1.76 10.66
N PHE A 554 14.07 -2.11 11.93
CA PHE A 554 15.09 -1.80 12.94
C PHE A 554 15.54 -0.31 12.88
N GLY A 555 16.73 0.00 13.39
CA GLY A 555 17.30 1.34 13.35
C GLY A 555 16.48 2.44 14.02
N PHE A 556 16.95 3.66 13.81
CA PHE A 556 16.34 4.91 14.24
C PHE A 556 16.26 5.87 13.05
N ILE A 557 15.09 6.42 12.80
CA ILE A 557 14.83 7.31 11.68
C ILE A 557 14.14 8.58 12.19
N HIS A 558 14.80 9.72 11.97
CA HIS A 558 14.28 11.06 12.25
C HIS A 558 13.75 11.65 10.95
N VAL A 559 12.45 11.89 10.86
CA VAL A 559 11.76 12.39 9.67
C VAL A 559 11.27 13.80 9.97
N ILE A 560 11.81 14.80 9.29
CA ILE A 560 11.71 16.21 9.70
C ILE A 560 11.34 17.11 8.53
N ASN A 561 10.38 18.00 8.72
CA ASN A 561 10.06 19.10 7.79
C ASN A 561 9.96 18.72 6.28
N ASN A 562 9.60 17.47 5.96
CA ASN A 562 9.40 17.01 4.59
C ASN A 562 7.98 17.32 4.11
N ASP A 563 7.84 17.57 2.80
CA ASP A 563 6.57 17.82 2.11
C ASP A 563 6.08 16.54 1.42
N TYR A 564 5.09 15.89 2.01
CA TYR A 564 4.44 14.71 1.45
C TYR A 564 3.16 15.09 0.73
N ASN A 565 3.14 14.91 -0.59
CA ASN A 565 1.93 15.08 -1.39
C ASN A 565 1.75 13.89 -2.35
N HIS A 566 0.51 13.43 -2.49
CA HIS A 566 0.12 12.43 -3.49
C HIS A 566 0.83 11.05 -3.40
N TRP A 567 1.07 10.53 -2.19
CA TRP A 567 1.37 9.10 -2.02
C TRP A 567 0.19 8.24 -2.51
N PHE A 568 0.41 6.99 -2.92
CA PHE A 568 -0.69 6.12 -3.40
C PHE A 568 -1.23 5.15 -2.33
N LEU A 569 -0.36 4.58 -1.49
CA LEU A 569 -0.73 3.61 -0.45
C LEU A 569 -0.53 4.16 0.97
N TYR A 570 0.67 4.64 1.27
CA TYR A 570 1.06 5.29 2.54
C TYR A 570 2.32 6.13 2.29
N ALA A 571 2.63 7.07 3.18
CA ALA A 571 3.91 7.77 3.12
C ALA A 571 4.99 7.01 3.91
N ILE A 572 4.82 6.89 5.23
CA ILE A 572 5.80 6.30 6.14
C ILE A 572 5.40 4.86 6.47
N GLY A 573 6.35 3.92 6.42
CA GLY A 573 6.05 2.52 6.74
C GLY A 573 7.18 1.74 7.38
N GLY A 574 6.91 0.48 7.72
CA GLY A 574 7.94 -0.38 8.26
C GLY A 574 7.49 -1.70 8.87
N THR A 575 8.46 -2.58 9.09
CA THR A 575 8.32 -3.89 9.75
C THR A 575 9.47 -4.10 10.72
N ASN A 576 9.41 -5.06 11.66
CA ASN A 576 10.51 -5.37 12.59
C ASN A 576 10.99 -4.21 13.48
N ASN A 577 10.06 -3.46 14.09
CA ASN A 577 10.32 -2.49 15.18
C ASN A 577 11.37 -1.38 14.86
N PRO A 578 11.18 -0.59 13.79
CA PRO A 578 11.92 0.64 13.63
C PRO A 578 11.42 1.70 14.62
N THR A 579 12.32 2.54 15.13
CA THR A 579 11.92 3.77 15.80
C THR A 579 11.83 4.87 14.75
N ILE A 580 10.66 5.49 14.62
CA ILE A 580 10.39 6.57 13.67
C ILE A 580 9.90 7.79 14.46
N ILE A 581 10.64 8.88 14.37
CA ILE A 581 10.29 10.16 14.99
C ILE A 581 9.95 11.13 13.86
N SER A 582 8.66 11.32 13.61
CA SER A 582 8.11 12.30 12.66
C SER A 582 7.90 13.63 13.39
N GLN A 583 8.53 14.70 12.90
CA GLN A 583 8.37 16.03 13.47
C GLN A 583 8.30 17.12 12.40
N GLY A 584 7.30 18.00 12.48
CA GLY A 584 7.21 19.15 11.60
C GLY A 584 6.97 18.87 10.12
N ASN A 585 6.64 17.66 9.72
CA ASN A 585 6.37 17.31 8.32
C ASN A 585 4.98 17.80 7.89
N ARG A 586 4.75 17.88 6.57
CA ARG A 586 3.45 18.19 5.99
C ARG A 586 2.92 16.99 5.21
N TYR A 587 1.70 16.57 5.50
CA TYR A 587 1.06 15.40 4.90
C TYR A 587 -0.25 15.76 4.20
N SER A 588 -0.21 15.90 2.88
CA SER A 588 -1.40 16.10 2.03
C SER A 588 -1.85 14.79 1.39
N SER A 589 -2.90 14.18 1.96
CA SER A 589 -3.49 12.94 1.45
C SER A 589 -3.99 13.10 -0.01
N PRO A 590 -3.82 12.09 -0.89
CA PRO A 590 -4.34 12.11 -2.27
C PRO A 590 -5.87 12.07 -2.37
N GLY A 591 -6.58 11.79 -1.27
CA GLY A 591 -8.03 11.62 -1.24
C GLY A 591 -8.51 10.52 -0.29
N PHE A 592 -9.78 10.12 -0.42
CA PHE A 592 -10.47 9.27 0.57
C PHE A 592 -9.81 7.91 0.87
N TRP A 593 -9.08 7.33 -0.09
CA TRP A 593 -8.61 5.94 -0.03
C TRP A 593 -7.27 5.75 0.71
N ALA A 594 -6.45 6.80 0.84
CA ALA A 594 -5.09 6.71 1.39
C ALA A 594 -4.83 7.81 2.43
N LYS A 595 -5.74 7.94 3.40
CA LYS A 595 -5.65 8.91 4.50
C LYS A 595 -4.56 8.57 5.53
N GLU A 596 -4.35 7.29 5.81
CA GLU A 596 -3.37 6.87 6.81
C GLU A 596 -1.95 7.06 6.25
N VAL A 597 -1.18 7.92 6.89
CA VAL A 597 0.23 8.21 6.62
C VAL A 597 1.11 6.99 6.94
N THR A 598 0.72 6.20 7.94
CA THR A 598 1.57 5.16 8.55
C THR A 598 1.19 3.72 8.18
N CYS A 599 2.15 2.89 7.75
CA CYS A 599 1.91 1.48 7.41
C CYS A 599 2.86 0.50 8.12
N ARG A 600 2.33 -0.31 9.04
CA ARG A 600 3.08 -1.42 9.69
C ARG A 600 2.99 -2.76 8.93
N GLY A 601 2.79 -2.72 7.62
CA GLY A 601 2.54 -3.90 6.79
C GLY A 601 1.25 -4.65 7.19
N LEU A 602 1.28 -5.98 7.16
CA LEU A 602 0.13 -6.83 7.53
C LEU A 602 0.08 -7.20 9.03
N LEU A 603 0.82 -6.47 9.88
CA LEU A 603 0.97 -6.80 11.29
C LEU A 603 -0.22 -6.33 12.13
N LYS A 604 -0.66 -7.16 13.08
CA LYS A 604 -1.73 -6.81 14.03
C LYS A 604 -1.20 -5.81 15.06
N SER A 605 -2.08 -4.92 15.56
CA SER A 605 -1.71 -3.90 16.57
C SER A 605 -0.92 -4.45 17.76
N ALA A 606 -1.27 -5.63 18.29
CA ALA A 606 -0.52 -6.27 19.37
C ALA A 606 0.98 -6.50 19.09
N GLN A 607 1.38 -6.59 17.83
CA GLN A 607 2.78 -6.80 17.40
C GLN A 607 3.57 -5.50 17.29
N TRP A 608 2.92 -4.36 17.01
CA TRP A 608 3.57 -3.08 16.72
C TRP A 608 3.22 -1.92 17.66
N ARG A 609 2.20 -2.04 18.52
CA ARG A 609 1.76 -0.98 19.45
C ARG A 609 2.86 -0.47 20.40
N ASN A 610 3.91 -1.26 20.63
CA ASN A 610 5.06 -0.92 21.46
C ASN A 610 6.22 -0.28 20.66
N TRP A 611 6.14 -0.22 19.32
CA TRP A 611 7.16 0.38 18.46
C TRP A 611 7.04 1.90 18.55
N ASN A 612 8.15 2.61 18.74
CA ASN A 612 8.14 4.06 18.95
C ASN A 612 7.95 4.79 17.62
N TRP A 613 6.70 5.07 17.26
CA TRP A 613 6.33 5.86 16.08
C TRP A 613 5.61 7.10 16.59
N VAL A 614 6.34 8.22 16.61
CA VAL A 614 5.88 9.48 17.20
C VAL A 614 5.67 10.51 16.08
N SER A 615 4.63 11.34 16.23
CA SER A 615 4.32 12.50 15.37
C SER A 615 4.24 13.73 16.28
N GLN A 616 4.95 14.81 15.96
CA GLN A 616 4.98 16.03 16.78
C GLN A 616 5.10 17.29 15.90
N GLY A 617 4.11 18.17 15.94
CA GLY A 617 4.11 19.40 15.12
C GLY A 617 3.95 19.16 13.61
N ASP A 618 3.68 17.92 13.21
CA ASP A 618 3.31 17.57 11.83
C ASP A 618 1.96 18.22 11.45
N HIS A 619 1.82 18.68 10.21
CA HIS A 619 0.60 19.27 9.66
C HIS A 619 -0.10 18.28 8.71
N PHE A 620 -1.41 18.11 8.89
CA PHE A 620 -2.21 17.11 8.17
C PHE A 620 -3.31 17.77 7.33
N GLU A 621 -3.27 17.54 6.02
CA GLU A 621 -4.21 18.09 5.04
C GLU A 621 -5.00 16.97 4.34
N SER A 622 -6.13 17.35 3.72
CA SER A 622 -7.02 16.44 2.97
C SER A 622 -7.48 15.21 3.77
N GLY A 623 -7.50 15.34 5.10
CA GLY A 623 -7.84 14.28 6.04
C GLY A 623 -6.76 13.21 6.20
N ALA A 624 -5.48 13.55 5.99
CA ALA A 624 -4.36 12.70 6.37
C ALA A 624 -4.37 12.42 7.90
N ILE A 625 -3.91 11.23 8.29
CA ILE A 625 -3.88 10.77 9.70
C ILE A 625 -2.57 10.03 9.94
N PHE A 626 -1.86 10.37 11.01
CA PHE A 626 -0.74 9.57 11.51
C PHE A 626 -1.20 8.80 12.74
N THR A 627 -1.19 7.47 12.69
CA THR A 627 -1.43 6.62 13.88
C THR A 627 -0.13 6.45 14.67
N PRO A 628 0.07 7.07 15.87
CA PRO A 628 1.27 6.90 16.68
C PRO A 628 1.30 5.55 17.42
N SER A 629 2.47 5.17 17.95
CA SER A 629 2.64 4.00 18.82
C SER A 629 3.87 4.10 19.72
N GLY A 630 3.97 3.22 20.72
CA GLY A 630 5.11 3.15 21.64
C GLY A 630 5.10 4.27 22.68
N ASN A 631 6.28 4.75 23.05
CA ASN A 631 6.44 5.82 24.03
C ASN A 631 6.34 7.20 23.34
N PRO A 632 5.36 8.08 23.69
CA PRO A 632 5.24 9.41 23.10
C PRO A 632 6.48 10.31 23.33
N SER A 633 7.24 10.05 24.40
CA SER A 633 8.51 10.74 24.70
C SER A 633 9.74 10.02 24.11
N ALA A 634 9.58 9.13 23.12
CA ALA A 634 10.71 8.43 22.51
C ALA A 634 11.72 9.37 21.83
N SER A 635 11.28 10.55 21.36
CA SER A 635 12.15 11.61 20.84
C SER A 635 13.18 12.10 21.89
N LYS A 636 12.81 12.12 23.18
CA LYS A 636 13.69 12.54 24.29
C LYS A 636 14.78 11.53 24.66
N ARG A 637 14.85 10.37 23.98
CA ARG A 637 15.84 9.31 24.26
C ARG A 637 17.20 9.55 23.59
N PHE A 638 17.25 10.50 22.67
CA PHE A 638 18.44 10.88 21.93
C PHE A 638 18.79 12.33 22.27
N GLY A 639 20.08 12.65 22.35
CA GLY A 639 20.53 13.99 22.69
C GLY A 639 20.34 14.99 21.53
N ALA A 640 20.49 16.27 21.85
CA ALA A 640 20.44 17.35 20.87
C ALA A 640 21.59 17.30 19.83
N ASP A 641 22.61 16.46 20.06
CA ASP A 641 23.67 16.11 19.12
C ASP A 641 23.17 15.23 17.95
N LYS A 642 22.01 14.59 18.09
CA LYS A 642 21.46 13.60 17.13
C LYS A 642 20.06 13.93 16.64
N MET A 643 19.33 14.75 17.40
CA MET A 643 18.00 15.23 17.06
C MET A 643 18.11 16.67 16.55
N MET A 644 17.79 16.89 15.28
CA MET A 644 17.68 18.25 14.74
C MET A 644 16.43 18.98 15.28
N PRO A 645 16.46 20.32 15.40
CA PRO A 645 15.26 21.12 15.63
C PRO A 645 14.30 21.01 14.43
N PHE A 646 13.02 21.28 14.65
CA PHE A 646 11.99 21.21 13.61
C PHE A 646 11.05 22.41 13.66
N LYS A 647 10.49 22.79 12.50
CA LYS A 647 9.42 23.78 12.35
C LYS A 647 8.01 23.17 12.39
N PRO A 648 6.95 23.93 12.67
CA PRO A 648 5.58 23.50 12.41
C PRO A 648 5.40 23.08 10.95
N GLY A 649 4.63 22.01 10.70
CA GLY A 649 4.38 21.48 9.36
C GLY A 649 3.76 22.47 8.39
N GLN A 650 3.08 23.51 8.89
CA GLN A 650 2.56 24.62 8.10
C GLN A 650 3.66 25.39 7.33
N MET A 651 4.88 25.48 7.87
CA MET A 651 5.99 26.22 7.25
C MET A 651 6.70 25.43 6.14
N VAL A 652 6.48 24.10 6.07
CA VAL A 652 7.16 23.21 5.12
C VAL A 652 7.13 23.70 3.66
N PRO A 653 6.02 24.22 3.10
CA PRO A 653 6.00 24.72 1.71
C PRO A 653 7.04 25.81 1.41
N GLU A 654 7.40 26.63 2.41
CA GLU A 654 8.45 27.65 2.31
C GLU A 654 9.84 27.03 2.49
N LEU A 655 10.02 26.19 3.52
CA LEU A 655 11.30 25.53 3.82
C LEU A 655 11.81 24.69 2.66
N LYS A 656 10.93 23.88 2.05
CA LYS A 656 11.25 22.97 0.94
C LYS A 656 11.34 23.66 -0.43
N LYS A 657 11.19 24.99 -0.50
CA LYS A 657 11.11 25.77 -1.76
C LYS A 657 12.26 25.48 -2.75
N TYR A 658 13.43 25.09 -2.23
CA TYR A 658 14.65 24.83 -2.99
C TYR A 658 15.04 23.35 -3.05
N ALA A 659 14.13 22.42 -2.74
CA ALA A 659 14.40 20.99 -2.79
C ALA A 659 14.75 20.51 -4.22
N GLY A 660 15.70 19.57 -4.32
CA GLY A 660 16.27 19.11 -5.59
C GLY A 660 17.42 20.00 -6.10
N PRO A 661 17.90 19.76 -7.33
CA PRO A 661 19.09 20.41 -7.90
C PRO A 661 18.99 21.93 -7.91
N LEU A 662 20.08 22.58 -7.50
CA LEU A 662 20.16 24.03 -7.43
C LEU A 662 20.76 24.63 -8.70
N SER A 663 20.13 25.69 -9.21
CA SER A 663 20.63 26.46 -10.36
C SER A 663 21.68 27.51 -9.96
N CYS A 664 22.76 27.07 -9.32
CA CYS A 664 23.82 27.97 -8.87
C CYS A 664 24.52 28.67 -10.06
N SER A 665 24.74 29.97 -9.97
CA SER A 665 25.50 30.77 -10.94
C SER A 665 26.77 31.32 -10.28
N ILE A 666 27.88 31.40 -11.02
CA ILE A 666 29.14 31.95 -10.52
C ILE A 666 28.97 33.45 -10.22
N GLY A 667 29.51 33.91 -9.08
CA GLY A 667 29.43 35.32 -8.65
C GLY A 667 28.05 35.74 -8.13
N ARG A 668 27.17 34.77 -7.82
CA ARG A 668 25.88 34.99 -7.18
C ARG A 668 25.66 33.94 -6.09
N PRO A 669 24.91 34.27 -5.02
CA PRO A 669 24.39 33.25 -4.12
C PRO A 669 23.61 32.20 -4.89
N CYS A 670 23.59 30.99 -4.34
CA CYS A 670 22.73 29.91 -4.79
C CYS A 670 21.41 29.85 -3.98
#